data_AF-A0AAN7ZCV2-F1
#
_entry.id   AF-A0AAN7ZCV2-F1
#
_cell.length_a   1.000
_cell.length_b   1.000
_cell.length_c   1.000
_cell.angle_alpha   90.00
_cell.angle_beta   90.00
_cell.angle_gamma   90.00
#
_symmetry.space_group_name_H-M   'P 1'
#
loop_
_entity.id
_entity.type
_entity.pdbx_description
1 polymer ?
#
loop_
_entity_poly.entity_id
_entity_poly.type
_entity_poly.pdbx_seq_one_letter_code
_entity_poly.pdbx_strand_id
1 'polypeptide(L)'
;MESVSSISSEIVNLTRSSVKLLKKKSEILRHVSIIRVNIRLLEKAIANKIHFNNAIESPIRLENNLGLLKFYLAKLQQQLKNVSVKKGCGIDDDDGDDVNKKQPPTVRWYTLDSCFNDRLLTGMIVNFNHKDPMIFLKHAYDSFARQINVALKRSMLKVNTTLICNFIHPQTLNIDLKTFQTRNAVIDIGTNLKEYYKDKVFDNLQAKLENFSEQNSVNINSYVPIKGGFSTYIKVPPFISVKRAVINVRNNDKFCLLWSIVAALYPAHKNADRVNNYPHFDEVLNRGSIQFPIKLTDIKKIEKLNDLSINLYCVVKRNVLPFMVSDRVNSRKTINLLVLSSKYNDTDRVSNSSNVFYHFAWIKNMSALLSSQLSHRGHKKFFCNICLNHFSSNSVLEKHTSKCHQVNKCSIRLPNDDQKYLQFTHYSYMEKVPFTIYADLESILEKCDNLNPQDNNTALYQKHTPFSVAFYLKCSYDESLSKFLSYRGADCIPWFIKQLRDIADWTNVIVNTIVPMEVLSPSQIQNFDNAVSCHICKKPFTENQIKVRDHFHLNGAYRGPAHQACNLNYNDSHVIPVVFHNLSGYDSHFFIRELATAIPGEIKLLPLNKEKYISFSKYVKDTSINFRFIDSFRFLSTSIDKLSSYLENDKKTLTRLHTSNANEFRLLMRKGVLPYDYLDSWE
;
A
#
# COMPACT_ATOMS: atom_id res chain seq x y z
N MET A 1 -2.27 -17.28 22.45
CA MET A 1 -3.75 -17.30 22.50
C MET A 1 -4.26 -16.95 21.12
N GLU A 2 -5.01 -17.84 20.49
CA GLU A 2 -5.65 -17.58 19.20
C GLU A 2 -6.76 -16.54 19.34
N SER A 3 -6.91 -15.68 18.33
CA SER A 3 -7.98 -14.68 18.32
C SER A 3 -9.31 -15.29 17.87
N VAL A 4 -10.42 -14.76 18.37
CA VAL A 4 -11.78 -15.08 17.93
C VAL A 4 -11.93 -14.83 16.42
N SER A 5 -11.25 -13.81 15.89
CA SER A 5 -11.20 -13.58 14.44
C SER A 5 -10.48 -14.69 13.64
N SER A 6 -9.49 -15.37 14.25
CA SER A 6 -8.82 -16.53 13.66
C SER A 6 -9.70 -17.78 13.71
N ILE A 7 -10.22 -18.11 14.89
CA ILE A 7 -11.10 -19.26 15.12
C ILE A 7 -12.36 -19.18 14.25
N SER A 8 -12.94 -17.99 14.10
CA SER A 8 -14.10 -17.80 13.22
C SER A 8 -13.78 -17.94 11.73
N SER A 9 -12.53 -17.73 11.33
CA SER A 9 -12.11 -17.98 9.94
C SER A 9 -12.03 -19.47 9.66
N GLU A 10 -11.53 -20.22 10.64
CA GLU A 10 -11.53 -21.68 10.66
C GLU A 10 -12.98 -22.19 10.49
N ILE A 11 -13.88 -21.83 11.41
CA ILE A 11 -15.31 -22.22 11.34
C ILE A 11 -15.97 -21.91 9.99
N VAL A 12 -15.67 -20.77 9.36
CA VAL A 12 -16.19 -20.39 8.03
C VAL A 12 -15.71 -21.34 6.93
N ASN A 13 -14.44 -21.73 6.97
CA ASN A 13 -13.85 -22.61 5.98
C ASN A 13 -14.37 -24.05 6.14
N LEU A 14 -14.61 -24.52 7.38
CA LEU A 14 -15.16 -25.85 7.65
C LEU A 14 -16.60 -25.89 7.14
N THR A 15 -17.35 -24.83 7.44
CA THR A 15 -18.71 -24.65 6.95
C THR A 15 -18.76 -24.66 5.43
N ARG A 16 -17.81 -24.01 4.75
CA ARG A 16 -17.71 -24.00 3.27
C ARG A 16 -17.54 -25.40 2.70
N SER A 17 -16.66 -26.20 3.29
CA SER A 17 -16.39 -27.58 2.88
C SER A 17 -17.61 -28.48 3.13
N SER A 18 -18.20 -28.40 4.32
CA SER A 18 -19.38 -29.18 4.69
C SER A 18 -20.59 -28.90 3.78
N VAL A 19 -20.87 -27.64 3.43
CA VAL A 19 -22.01 -27.27 2.57
C VAL A 19 -21.95 -27.93 1.18
N LYS A 20 -20.75 -28.30 0.68
CA LYS A 20 -20.60 -29.04 -0.59
C LYS A 20 -20.94 -30.53 -0.46
N LEU A 21 -20.73 -31.10 0.72
CA LEU A 21 -20.83 -32.55 0.98
C LEU A 21 -22.20 -32.97 1.53
N LEU A 22 -22.92 -32.04 2.18
CA LEU A 22 -24.19 -32.31 2.82
C LEU A 22 -25.32 -32.60 1.81
N LYS A 23 -25.85 -33.83 1.85
CA LYS A 23 -26.93 -34.29 0.97
C LYS A 23 -28.20 -34.73 1.72
N LYS A 24 -28.08 -35.18 2.99
CA LYS A 24 -29.22 -35.68 3.77
C LYS A 24 -29.88 -34.58 4.61
N LYS A 25 -31.21 -34.61 4.70
CA LYS A 25 -32.03 -33.62 5.43
C LYS A 25 -31.61 -33.49 6.91
N SER A 26 -31.33 -34.61 7.59
CA SER A 26 -30.90 -34.65 9.00
C SER A 26 -29.54 -33.99 9.22
N GLU A 27 -28.58 -34.22 8.32
CA GLU A 27 -27.24 -33.65 8.38
C GLU A 27 -27.24 -32.14 8.09
N ILE A 28 -28.06 -31.71 7.13
CA ILE A 28 -28.29 -30.29 6.81
C ILE A 28 -28.92 -29.58 8.02
N LEU A 29 -29.92 -30.17 8.67
CA LEU A 29 -30.54 -29.59 9.88
C LEU A 29 -29.54 -29.45 11.03
N ARG A 30 -28.69 -30.46 11.25
CA ARG A 30 -27.62 -30.42 12.26
C ARG A 30 -26.64 -29.28 11.99
N HIS A 31 -26.17 -29.13 10.75
CA HIS A 31 -25.25 -28.06 10.37
C HIS A 31 -25.89 -26.67 10.41
N VAL A 32 -27.18 -26.55 10.05
CA VAL A 32 -27.95 -25.31 10.23
C VAL A 32 -27.99 -24.89 11.70
N SER A 33 -28.13 -25.84 12.63
CA SER A 33 -28.07 -25.55 14.08
C SER A 33 -26.69 -25.04 14.50
N ILE A 34 -25.62 -25.73 14.08
CA ILE A 34 -24.23 -25.36 14.40
C ILE A 34 -23.89 -23.95 13.88
N ILE A 35 -24.24 -23.65 12.63
CA ILE A 35 -23.99 -22.33 12.03
C ILE A 35 -24.77 -21.24 12.77
N ARG A 36 -26.01 -21.50 13.20
CA ARG A 36 -26.79 -20.55 14.01
C ARG A 36 -26.13 -20.27 15.37
N VAL A 37 -25.54 -21.27 16.01
CA VAL A 37 -24.79 -21.08 17.27
C VAL A 37 -23.55 -20.22 17.03
N ASN A 38 -22.78 -20.51 15.99
CA ASN A 38 -21.57 -19.74 15.65
C ASN A 38 -21.88 -18.30 15.23
N ILE A 39 -22.97 -18.07 14.49
CA ILE A 39 -23.48 -16.73 14.18
C ILE A 39 -23.80 -15.96 15.48
N ARG A 40 -24.53 -16.58 16.43
CA ARG A 40 -24.85 -15.93 17.71
C ARG A 40 -23.60 -15.61 18.54
N LEU A 41 -22.62 -16.51 18.54
CA LEU A 41 -21.35 -16.30 19.25
C LEU A 41 -20.57 -15.13 18.66
N LEU A 42 -20.53 -15.01 17.33
CA LEU A 42 -19.91 -13.87 16.65
C LEU A 42 -20.68 -12.57 16.89
N GLU A 43 -22.01 -12.59 16.80
CA GLU A 43 -22.85 -11.42 17.11
C GLU A 43 -22.61 -10.94 18.55
N LYS A 44 -22.46 -11.85 19.53
CA LYS A 44 -22.09 -11.51 20.91
C LYS A 44 -20.66 -10.97 21.04
N ALA A 45 -19.69 -11.59 20.37
CA ALA A 45 -18.30 -11.14 20.37
C ALA A 45 -18.18 -9.71 19.81
N ILE A 46 -18.92 -9.43 18.75
CA ILE A 46 -19.04 -8.12 18.11
C ILE A 46 -19.70 -7.11 19.06
N ALA A 47 -20.83 -7.47 19.67
CA ALA A 47 -21.54 -6.62 20.63
C ALA A 47 -20.68 -6.29 21.86
N ASN A 48 -19.87 -7.24 22.34
CA ASN A 48 -18.98 -7.10 23.48
C ASN A 48 -17.65 -6.37 23.15
N LYS A 49 -17.44 -5.95 21.90
CA LYS A 49 -16.29 -5.14 21.46
C LYS A 49 -14.92 -5.73 21.84
N ILE A 50 -14.76 -7.04 21.71
CA ILE A 50 -13.55 -7.78 22.13
C ILE A 50 -12.24 -7.26 21.52
N HIS A 51 -12.30 -6.57 20.37
CA HIS A 51 -11.17 -5.96 19.69
C HIS A 51 -10.53 -4.77 20.41
N PHE A 52 -11.21 -4.15 21.38
CA PHE A 52 -10.60 -3.13 22.23
C PHE A 52 -9.73 -3.72 23.34
N ASN A 53 -9.96 -5.00 23.70
CA ASN A 53 -9.30 -5.65 24.82
C ASN A 53 -8.12 -6.54 24.38
N ASN A 54 -7.99 -6.81 23.09
CA ASN A 54 -6.92 -7.64 22.54
C ASN A 54 -6.45 -7.12 21.18
N ALA A 55 -5.19 -6.68 21.09
CA ALA A 55 -4.60 -6.10 19.88
C ALA A 55 -4.46 -7.08 18.70
N ILE A 56 -4.63 -8.38 18.95
CA ILE A 56 -4.55 -9.46 17.94
C ILE A 56 -5.89 -9.64 17.20
N GLU A 57 -6.99 -9.11 17.73
CA GLU A 57 -8.31 -9.20 17.11
C GLU A 57 -8.47 -8.28 15.91
N SER A 58 -9.02 -8.81 14.81
CA SER A 58 -9.35 -8.01 13.62
C SER A 58 -10.88 -7.81 13.50
N PRO A 59 -11.39 -6.59 13.74
CA PRO A 59 -12.82 -6.28 13.62
C PRO A 59 -13.37 -6.55 12.22
N ILE A 60 -12.56 -6.27 11.20
CA ILE A 60 -12.90 -6.46 9.79
C ILE A 60 -13.04 -7.95 9.47
N ARG A 61 -12.14 -8.76 10.01
CA ARG A 61 -12.15 -10.22 9.80
C ARG A 61 -13.37 -10.86 10.48
N LEU A 62 -13.74 -10.41 11.68
CA LEU A 62 -14.95 -10.85 12.39
C LEU A 62 -16.24 -10.56 11.60
N GLU A 63 -16.39 -9.36 11.05
CA GLU A 63 -17.56 -9.01 10.23
C GLU A 63 -17.65 -9.84 8.93
N ASN A 64 -16.51 -10.01 8.24
CA ASN A 64 -16.46 -10.82 7.03
C ASN A 64 -16.84 -12.28 7.31
N ASN A 65 -16.35 -12.84 8.42
CA ASN A 65 -16.66 -14.21 8.81
C ASN A 65 -18.13 -14.39 9.17
N LEU A 66 -18.73 -13.44 9.89
CA LEU A 66 -20.18 -13.42 10.16
C LEU A 66 -20.99 -13.40 8.86
N GLY A 67 -20.55 -12.61 7.87
CA GLY A 67 -21.16 -12.55 6.54
C GLY A 67 -21.16 -13.88 5.80
N LEU A 68 -20.01 -14.56 5.80
CA LEU A 68 -19.85 -15.85 5.15
C LEU A 68 -20.69 -16.95 5.85
N LEU A 69 -20.80 -16.94 7.18
CA LEU A 69 -21.68 -17.88 7.88
C LEU A 69 -23.17 -17.64 7.58
N LYS A 70 -23.61 -16.37 7.53
CA LYS A 70 -24.99 -16.04 7.13
C LYS A 70 -25.28 -16.45 5.68
N PHE A 71 -24.30 -16.35 4.78
CA PHE A 71 -24.38 -16.87 3.41
C PHE A 71 -24.58 -18.39 3.38
N TYR A 72 -23.74 -19.15 4.08
CA TYR A 72 -23.84 -20.61 4.11
C TYR A 72 -25.13 -21.09 4.79
N LEU A 73 -25.60 -20.40 5.82
CA LEU A 73 -26.89 -20.66 6.45
C LEU A 73 -28.05 -20.51 5.43
N ALA A 74 -28.04 -19.44 4.63
CA ALA A 74 -29.04 -19.23 3.59
C ALA A 74 -29.01 -20.32 2.51
N LYS A 75 -27.81 -20.72 2.09
CA LYS A 75 -27.60 -21.79 1.11
C LYS A 75 -28.10 -23.16 1.62
N LEU A 76 -27.83 -23.50 2.87
CA LEU A 76 -28.32 -24.74 3.50
C LEU A 76 -29.84 -24.73 3.69
N GLN A 77 -30.42 -23.58 4.06
CA GLN A 77 -31.88 -23.44 4.15
C GLN A 77 -32.57 -23.63 2.80
N GLN A 78 -31.93 -23.18 1.70
CA GLN A 78 -32.42 -23.45 0.35
C GLN A 78 -32.25 -24.92 -0.04
N GLN A 79 -31.10 -25.54 0.25
CA GLN A 79 -30.92 -26.99 0.05
C GLN A 79 -31.97 -27.79 0.83
N LEU A 80 -32.32 -27.38 2.05
CA LEU A 80 -33.38 -28.02 2.83
C LEU A 80 -34.76 -27.89 2.18
N LYS A 81 -35.06 -26.75 1.54
CA LYS A 81 -36.28 -26.57 0.75
C LYS A 81 -36.29 -27.49 -0.48
N ASN A 82 -35.18 -27.58 -1.20
CA ASN A 82 -35.06 -28.45 -2.38
C ASN A 82 -35.13 -29.94 -2.01
N VAL A 83 -34.59 -30.35 -0.85
CA VAL A 83 -34.68 -31.73 -0.33
C VAL A 83 -36.10 -32.06 0.18
N SER A 84 -36.88 -31.06 0.58
CA SER A 84 -38.26 -31.23 1.04
C SER A 84 -39.29 -31.20 -0.11
N VAL A 85 -38.90 -30.69 -1.29
CA VAL A 85 -39.69 -30.70 -2.53
C VAL A 85 -39.18 -31.83 -3.43
N LYS A 86 -39.34 -33.08 -3.01
CA LYS A 86 -39.40 -34.21 -3.95
C LYS A 86 -40.88 -34.39 -4.34
N LYS A 87 -41.30 -33.73 -5.43
CA LYS A 87 -42.47 -34.19 -6.19
C LYS A 87 -41.95 -35.11 -7.29
N GLY A 88 -42.54 -36.30 -7.40
CA GLY A 88 -42.13 -37.36 -8.31
C GLY A 88 -42.37 -37.05 -9.77
N CYS A 89 -41.77 -37.87 -10.64
CA CYS A 89 -42.03 -37.89 -12.07
C CYS A 89 -43.48 -38.31 -12.31
N GLY A 90 -44.32 -37.39 -12.77
CA GLY A 90 -45.66 -37.66 -13.27
C GLY A 90 -45.87 -36.82 -14.52
N ILE A 91 -46.41 -37.44 -15.56
CA ILE A 91 -46.74 -36.87 -16.86
C ILE A 91 -47.75 -35.73 -16.64
N ASP A 92 -47.53 -34.61 -17.35
CA ASP A 92 -48.43 -33.45 -17.34
C ASP A 92 -49.74 -33.83 -18.05
N ASP A 93 -50.84 -33.88 -17.28
CA ASP A 93 -52.18 -33.78 -17.85
C ASP A 93 -52.60 -32.31 -17.85
N ASP A 94 -53.00 -31.87 -19.03
CA ASP A 94 -53.58 -30.58 -19.39
C ASP A 94 -54.94 -30.42 -18.69
N ASP A 95 -55.07 -29.40 -17.82
CA ASP A 95 -56.29 -28.60 -17.62
C ASP A 95 -56.22 -27.82 -16.28
N GLY A 96 -56.57 -26.54 -16.35
CA GLY A 96 -57.10 -25.79 -15.21
C GLY A 96 -56.22 -24.65 -14.68
N ASP A 97 -56.71 -23.43 -14.90
CA ASP A 97 -56.33 -22.19 -14.24
C ASP A 97 -56.00 -22.36 -12.74
N ASP A 98 -54.74 -22.12 -12.37
CA ASP A 98 -54.40 -21.70 -11.01
C ASP A 98 -53.26 -20.68 -11.02
N VAL A 99 -53.67 -19.43 -11.21
CA VAL A 99 -52.88 -18.21 -11.02
C VAL A 99 -52.56 -18.08 -9.52
N ASN A 100 -51.49 -18.72 -9.02
CA ASN A 100 -50.66 -18.24 -7.88
C ASN A 100 -49.62 -19.27 -7.34
N LYS A 101 -48.67 -19.75 -8.16
CA LYS A 101 -47.40 -20.30 -7.63
C LYS A 101 -46.25 -19.32 -7.84
N LYS A 102 -46.02 -18.43 -6.85
CA LYS A 102 -44.83 -17.57 -6.80
C LYS A 102 -43.56 -18.43 -6.83
N GLN A 103 -42.86 -18.45 -7.97
CA GLN A 103 -41.51 -19.02 -8.07
C GLN A 103 -40.59 -18.43 -6.99
N PRO A 104 -39.69 -19.22 -6.38
CA PRO A 104 -38.77 -18.71 -5.36
C PRO A 104 -37.87 -17.61 -5.94
N PRO A 105 -37.57 -16.54 -5.18
CA PRO A 105 -36.80 -15.41 -5.70
C PRO A 105 -35.41 -15.85 -6.14
N THR A 106 -35.01 -15.47 -7.36
CA THR A 106 -33.72 -15.82 -7.99
C THR A 106 -32.51 -15.16 -7.30
N VAL A 107 -32.73 -14.03 -6.63
CA VAL A 107 -31.76 -13.30 -5.82
C VAL A 107 -32.38 -12.80 -4.51
N ARG A 108 -31.62 -12.73 -3.40
CA ARG A 108 -32.13 -12.23 -2.11
C ARG A 108 -31.10 -11.44 -1.31
N TRP A 109 -31.55 -10.35 -0.69
CA TRP A 109 -30.75 -9.51 0.20
C TRP A 109 -30.71 -10.03 1.64
N TYR A 110 -29.54 -9.98 2.26
CA TYR A 110 -29.30 -10.17 3.69
C TYR A 110 -28.48 -9.00 4.24
N THR A 111 -28.90 -8.44 5.37
CA THR A 111 -28.14 -7.40 6.09
C THR A 111 -27.26 -8.07 7.15
N LEU A 112 -26.01 -7.64 7.26
CA LEU A 112 -25.05 -8.10 8.27
C LEU A 112 -24.96 -7.11 9.42
N ASP A 113 -24.81 -7.61 10.65
CA ASP A 113 -24.62 -6.81 11.85
C ASP A 113 -23.15 -6.35 11.92
N SER A 114 -22.92 -5.07 12.23
CA SER A 114 -21.59 -4.45 12.18
C SER A 114 -21.05 -4.11 13.57
N CYS A 115 -19.75 -4.38 13.77
CA CYS A 115 -18.91 -3.93 14.87
C CYS A 115 -18.81 -2.40 14.99
N PHE A 116 -19.20 -1.66 13.95
CA PHE A 116 -19.03 -0.22 13.87
C PHE A 116 -20.26 0.58 14.35
N ASN A 117 -21.26 -0.05 15.00
CA ASN A 117 -22.49 0.57 15.53
C ASN A 117 -23.20 1.46 14.47
N ASP A 118 -23.90 0.84 13.52
CA ASP A 118 -24.71 1.49 12.45
C ASP A 118 -23.96 2.44 11.49
N ARG A 119 -22.63 2.58 11.61
CA ARG A 119 -21.80 3.40 10.72
C ARG A 119 -21.47 2.73 9.39
N LEU A 120 -21.59 1.41 9.31
CA LEU A 120 -21.36 0.61 8.12
C LEU A 120 -22.51 -0.38 7.98
N LEU A 121 -23.21 -0.33 6.84
CA LEU A 121 -24.26 -1.29 6.50
C LEU A 121 -23.72 -2.20 5.41
N THR A 122 -23.39 -3.44 5.76
CA THR A 122 -23.00 -4.45 4.78
C THR A 122 -24.22 -5.29 4.41
N GLY A 123 -24.55 -5.27 3.13
CA GLY A 123 -25.63 -6.05 2.58
C GLY A 123 -25.14 -7.00 1.51
N MET A 124 -25.71 -8.20 1.50
CA MET A 124 -25.31 -9.28 0.62
C MET A 124 -26.48 -9.71 -0.24
N ILE A 125 -26.31 -9.63 -1.57
CA ILE A 125 -27.26 -10.19 -2.54
C ILE A 125 -26.79 -11.59 -2.89
N VAL A 126 -27.54 -12.59 -2.43
CA VAL A 126 -27.24 -13.99 -2.67
C VAL A 126 -27.87 -14.42 -3.99
N ASN A 127 -27.04 -15.01 -4.85
CA ASN A 127 -27.45 -15.65 -6.08
C ASN A 127 -27.86 -17.10 -5.81
N PHE A 128 -29.02 -17.50 -6.33
CA PHE A 128 -29.51 -18.88 -6.18
C PHE A 128 -29.49 -19.69 -7.48
N ASN A 129 -29.66 -19.04 -8.64
CA ASN A 129 -29.95 -19.75 -9.89
C ASN A 129 -29.08 -19.31 -11.09
N HIS A 130 -28.34 -18.20 -11.00
CA HIS A 130 -27.57 -17.69 -12.15
C HIS A 130 -26.16 -18.28 -12.18
N LYS A 131 -25.75 -18.85 -13.33
CA LYS A 131 -24.35 -19.29 -13.55
C LYS A 131 -23.50 -18.19 -14.17
N ASP A 132 -24.10 -17.36 -15.01
CA ASP A 132 -23.45 -16.22 -15.66
C ASP A 132 -23.42 -15.00 -14.71
N PRO A 133 -22.24 -14.42 -14.44
CA PRO A 133 -22.12 -13.24 -13.57
C PRO A 133 -22.80 -11.98 -14.14
N MET A 134 -22.86 -11.80 -15.46
CA MET A 134 -23.53 -10.66 -16.10
C MET A 134 -25.05 -10.74 -15.96
N ILE A 135 -25.62 -11.93 -16.14
CA ILE A 135 -27.05 -12.16 -15.93
C ILE A 135 -27.41 -11.93 -14.46
N PHE A 136 -26.57 -12.41 -13.55
CA PHE A 136 -26.73 -12.16 -12.11
C PHE A 136 -26.72 -10.65 -11.79
N LEU A 137 -25.75 -9.89 -12.28
CA LEU A 137 -25.66 -8.45 -12.01
C LEU A 137 -26.88 -7.69 -12.55
N LYS A 138 -27.40 -8.05 -13.73
CA LYS A 138 -28.63 -7.45 -14.25
C LYS A 138 -29.82 -7.66 -13.30
N HIS A 139 -30.00 -8.87 -12.78
CA HIS A 139 -31.11 -9.19 -11.87
C HIS A 139 -30.89 -8.73 -10.44
N ALA A 140 -29.63 -8.54 -10.01
CA ALA A 140 -29.29 -8.01 -8.70
C ALA A 140 -29.69 -6.53 -8.54
N TYR A 141 -29.84 -5.79 -9.64
CA TYR A 141 -30.21 -4.37 -9.63
C TYR A 141 -31.47 -4.10 -8.80
N ASP A 142 -32.54 -4.87 -8.96
CA ASP A 142 -33.80 -4.57 -8.26
C ASP A 142 -33.68 -4.75 -6.74
N SER A 143 -32.93 -5.77 -6.32
CA SER A 143 -32.65 -6.00 -4.90
C SER A 143 -31.70 -4.93 -4.34
N PHE A 144 -30.70 -4.53 -5.13
CA PHE A 144 -29.78 -3.45 -4.79
C PHE A 144 -30.53 -2.13 -4.65
N ALA A 145 -31.25 -1.70 -5.69
CA ALA A 145 -31.97 -0.44 -5.74
C ALA A 145 -33.00 -0.35 -4.62
N ARG A 146 -33.73 -1.42 -4.30
CA ARG A 146 -34.70 -1.43 -3.20
C ARG A 146 -34.05 -1.10 -1.86
N GLN A 147 -32.92 -1.73 -1.55
CA GLN A 147 -32.24 -1.56 -0.25
C GLN A 147 -31.47 -0.25 -0.18
N ILE A 148 -30.83 0.13 -1.28
CA ILE A 148 -30.17 1.42 -1.42
C ILE A 148 -31.17 2.56 -1.32
N ASN A 149 -32.36 2.46 -1.91
CA ASN A 149 -33.42 3.46 -1.75
C ASN A 149 -33.87 3.58 -0.28
N VAL A 150 -33.99 2.47 0.45
CA VAL A 150 -34.32 2.50 1.88
C VAL A 150 -33.21 3.16 2.70
N ALA A 151 -31.95 2.87 2.39
CA ALA A 151 -30.80 3.46 3.06
C ALA A 151 -30.61 4.95 2.67
N LEU A 152 -30.91 5.32 1.42
CA LEU A 152 -30.86 6.69 0.90
C LEU A 152 -31.88 7.61 1.58
N LYS A 153 -33.05 7.07 1.97
CA LYS A 153 -34.03 7.79 2.81
C LYS A 153 -33.45 8.19 4.17
N ARG A 154 -32.43 7.49 4.67
CA ARG A 154 -31.78 7.74 5.97
C ARG A 154 -30.50 8.56 5.85
N SER A 155 -29.83 8.56 4.69
CA SER A 155 -28.67 9.40 4.37
C SER A 155 -28.08 9.18 2.99
N MET A 156 -27.26 10.15 2.53
CA MET A 156 -26.27 9.91 1.48
C MET A 156 -25.38 8.72 1.83
N LEU A 157 -25.07 7.91 0.84
CA LEU A 157 -24.33 6.67 0.99
C LEU A 157 -23.02 6.76 0.21
N LYS A 158 -21.96 6.19 0.77
CA LYS A 158 -20.75 5.86 0.00
C LYS A 158 -20.82 4.37 -0.26
N VAL A 159 -21.10 4.00 -1.51
CA VAL A 159 -21.35 2.62 -1.91
C VAL A 159 -20.18 2.12 -2.75
N ASN A 160 -19.66 0.97 -2.35
CA ASN A 160 -18.90 0.07 -3.20
C ASN A 160 -19.70 -1.23 -3.35
N THR A 161 -19.39 -1.99 -4.38
CA THR A 161 -19.97 -3.29 -4.62
C THR A 161 -18.84 -4.26 -4.87
N THR A 162 -18.90 -5.41 -4.21
CA THR A 162 -17.95 -6.49 -4.39
C THR A 162 -18.70 -7.69 -4.94
N LEU A 163 -18.33 -8.11 -6.15
CA LEU A 163 -18.77 -9.33 -6.77
C LEU A 163 -17.84 -10.47 -6.33
N ILE A 164 -18.43 -11.58 -5.90
CA ILE A 164 -17.70 -12.78 -5.48
C ILE A 164 -18.18 -13.93 -6.35
N CYS A 165 -17.26 -14.57 -7.09
CA CYS A 165 -17.59 -15.64 -8.02
C CYS A 165 -16.63 -16.82 -7.85
N ASN A 166 -17.14 -18.03 -8.09
CA ASN A 166 -16.34 -19.25 -8.23
C ASN A 166 -16.04 -19.44 -9.72
N PHE A 167 -14.76 -19.49 -10.09
CA PHE A 167 -14.29 -19.80 -11.44
C PHE A 167 -13.79 -21.23 -11.48
N ILE A 168 -14.09 -21.92 -12.57
CA ILE A 168 -13.59 -23.27 -12.82
C ILE A 168 -12.42 -23.12 -13.79
N HIS A 169 -11.24 -23.57 -13.39
CA HIS A 169 -10.11 -23.64 -14.32
C HIS A 169 -10.42 -24.70 -15.40
N PRO A 170 -10.43 -24.35 -16.71
CA PRO A 170 -10.95 -25.25 -17.74
C PRO A 170 -10.21 -26.59 -17.84
N GLN A 171 -8.91 -26.61 -17.53
CA GLN A 171 -8.04 -27.78 -17.69
C GLN A 171 -7.95 -28.64 -16.44
N THR A 172 -8.01 -28.02 -15.25
CA THR A 172 -7.79 -28.71 -13.97
C THR A 172 -9.11 -28.94 -13.22
N LEU A 173 -10.21 -28.33 -13.69
CA LEU A 173 -11.53 -28.31 -13.06
C LEU A 173 -11.52 -27.77 -11.62
N ASN A 174 -10.42 -27.16 -11.19
CA ASN A 174 -10.28 -26.56 -9.87
C ASN A 174 -11.16 -25.31 -9.76
N ILE A 175 -11.86 -25.20 -8.62
CA ILE A 175 -12.77 -24.10 -8.34
C ILE A 175 -12.08 -23.03 -7.49
N ASP A 176 -11.79 -21.90 -8.12
CA ASP A 176 -11.17 -20.73 -7.50
C ASP A 176 -12.21 -19.64 -7.16
N LEU A 177 -12.22 -19.18 -5.92
CA LEU A 177 -13.04 -18.03 -5.52
C LEU A 177 -12.28 -16.74 -5.85
N LYS A 178 -12.83 -15.90 -6.72
CA LYS A 178 -12.27 -14.59 -7.05
C LYS A 178 -13.23 -13.48 -6.64
N THR A 179 -12.67 -12.34 -6.25
CA THR A 179 -13.41 -11.16 -5.80
C THR A 179 -13.08 -9.96 -6.69
N PHE A 180 -14.12 -9.27 -7.15
CA PHE A 180 -14.01 -8.08 -7.99
C PHE A 180 -14.74 -6.93 -7.33
N GLN A 181 -14.02 -5.86 -7.00
CA GLN A 181 -14.58 -4.75 -6.23
C GLN A 181 -14.62 -3.45 -7.04
N THR A 182 -15.71 -2.70 -6.93
CA THR A 182 -15.83 -1.34 -7.50
C THR A 182 -15.21 -0.28 -6.59
N ARG A 183 -14.81 0.86 -7.18
CA ARG A 183 -14.35 2.01 -6.39
C ARG A 183 -15.52 2.57 -5.58
N ASN A 184 -15.22 3.11 -4.41
CA ASN A 184 -16.22 3.81 -3.61
C ASN A 184 -16.79 4.98 -4.41
N ALA A 185 -18.11 5.06 -4.49
CA ALA A 185 -18.81 6.17 -5.10
C ALA A 185 -19.86 6.71 -4.15
N VAL A 186 -20.02 8.03 -4.13
CA VAL A 186 -21.02 8.70 -3.31
C VAL A 186 -22.32 8.75 -4.11
N ILE A 187 -23.41 8.27 -3.50
CA ILE A 187 -24.76 8.32 -4.06
C ILE A 187 -25.69 9.03 -3.08
N ASP A 188 -26.63 9.80 -3.62
CA ASP A 188 -27.64 10.54 -2.89
C ASP A 188 -29.04 10.30 -3.45
N ILE A 189 -30.06 10.89 -2.81
CA ILE A 189 -31.47 10.66 -3.16
C ILE A 189 -31.84 11.15 -4.57
N GLY A 190 -31.05 12.05 -5.16
CA GLY A 190 -31.19 12.53 -6.54
C GLY A 190 -30.31 11.78 -7.54
N THR A 191 -29.52 10.80 -7.10
CA THR A 191 -28.72 9.97 -8.00
C THR A 191 -29.62 8.99 -8.75
N ASN A 192 -29.56 9.01 -10.08
CA ASN A 192 -30.21 7.99 -10.89
C ASN A 192 -29.52 6.63 -10.63
N LEU A 193 -30.16 5.80 -9.81
CA LEU A 193 -29.60 4.51 -9.41
C LEU A 193 -29.39 3.56 -10.58
N LYS A 194 -30.18 3.68 -11.65
CA LYS A 194 -30.08 2.82 -12.82
C LYS A 194 -28.84 3.14 -13.63
N GLU A 195 -28.60 4.42 -13.90
CA GLU A 195 -27.37 4.90 -14.56
C GLU A 195 -26.14 4.66 -13.69
N TYR A 196 -26.23 4.96 -12.38
CA TYR A 196 -25.14 4.67 -11.45
C TYR A 196 -24.78 3.18 -11.43
N TYR A 197 -25.79 2.30 -11.33
CA TYR A 197 -25.54 0.87 -11.30
C TYR A 197 -24.95 0.39 -12.62
N LYS A 198 -25.41 0.90 -13.76
CA LYS A 198 -24.83 0.58 -15.05
C LYS A 198 -23.36 1.03 -15.14
N ASP A 199 -23.09 2.31 -15.01
CA ASP A 199 -21.77 2.89 -15.29
C ASP A 199 -20.72 2.54 -14.22
N LYS A 200 -21.13 2.51 -12.94
CA LYS A 200 -20.19 2.39 -11.80
C LYS A 200 -20.11 0.98 -11.25
N VAL A 201 -21.15 0.17 -11.43
CA VAL A 201 -21.18 -1.21 -10.92
C VAL A 201 -21.07 -2.23 -12.05
N PHE A 202 -22.00 -2.24 -13.01
CA PHE A 202 -22.08 -3.22 -14.08
C PHE A 202 -20.87 -3.11 -15.02
N ASP A 203 -20.68 -1.97 -15.68
CA ASP A 203 -19.63 -1.79 -16.70
C ASP A 203 -18.21 -1.93 -16.11
N ASN A 204 -17.99 -1.44 -14.89
CA ASN A 204 -16.71 -1.60 -14.20
C ASN A 204 -16.41 -3.06 -13.82
N LEU A 205 -17.41 -3.80 -13.33
CA LEU A 205 -17.22 -5.20 -12.97
C LEU A 205 -17.10 -6.07 -14.23
N GLN A 206 -17.85 -5.75 -15.28
CA GLN A 206 -17.72 -6.36 -16.59
C GLN A 206 -16.30 -6.16 -17.14
N ALA A 207 -15.81 -4.92 -17.20
CA ALA A 207 -14.45 -4.63 -17.65
C ALA A 207 -13.39 -5.34 -16.80
N LYS A 208 -13.61 -5.50 -15.49
CA LYS A 208 -12.68 -6.25 -14.63
C LYS A 208 -12.72 -7.77 -14.84
N LEU A 209 -13.87 -8.31 -15.23
CA LEU A 209 -14.04 -9.72 -15.58
C LEU A 209 -13.45 -10.01 -16.96
N GLU A 210 -13.61 -9.08 -17.91
CA GLU A 210 -13.02 -9.17 -19.26
C GLU A 210 -11.50 -8.98 -19.23
N ASN A 211 -10.99 -8.05 -18.41
CA ASN A 211 -9.55 -7.83 -18.21
C ASN A 211 -8.94 -8.79 -17.17
N PHE A 212 -9.63 -9.89 -16.82
CA PHE A 212 -9.12 -10.86 -15.87
C PHE A 212 -8.02 -11.72 -16.50
N SER A 213 -6.83 -11.12 -16.62
CA SER A 213 -5.51 -11.74 -16.73
C SER A 213 -4.58 -10.97 -15.78
N GLU A 214 -4.45 -11.51 -14.57
CA GLU A 214 -3.51 -11.14 -13.49
C GLU A 214 -3.44 -9.69 -12.94
N GLN A 215 -3.37 -9.61 -11.60
CA GLN A 215 -2.97 -8.47 -10.74
C GLN A 215 -4.04 -7.43 -10.32
N ASN A 216 -4.26 -7.31 -9.00
CA ASN A 216 -3.74 -6.21 -8.17
C ASN A 216 -4.49 -6.08 -6.81
N SER A 217 -3.76 -5.67 -5.78
CA SER A 217 -4.21 -5.44 -4.40
C SER A 217 -4.18 -3.94 -4.03
N VAL A 218 -5.14 -3.41 -3.26
CA VAL A 218 -5.08 -2.03 -2.68
C VAL A 218 -5.84 -1.89 -1.34
N ASN A 219 -5.25 -1.08 -0.43
CA ASN A 219 -5.65 -0.71 0.94
C ASN A 219 -6.81 0.34 1.05
N ILE A 220 -7.44 0.42 2.25
CA ILE A 220 -8.62 1.24 2.62
C ILE A 220 -8.27 2.33 3.68
N ASN A 221 -8.90 3.51 3.61
CA ASN A 221 -8.91 4.57 4.65
C ASN A 221 -10.34 5.04 4.98
N SER A 222 -10.57 5.50 6.22
CA SER A 222 -11.88 5.88 6.79
C SER A 222 -12.41 7.25 6.32
N TYR A 223 -13.74 7.38 6.23
CA TYR A 223 -14.46 8.60 5.81
C TYR A 223 -15.66 8.84 6.74
N VAL A 224 -15.80 10.05 7.29
CA VAL A 224 -16.88 10.42 8.22
C VAL A 224 -17.79 11.46 7.56
N PRO A 225 -18.99 11.09 7.08
CA PRO A 225 -19.94 12.02 6.49
C PRO A 225 -20.82 12.71 7.54
N ILE A 226 -21.26 13.90 7.15
CA ILE A 226 -21.98 14.90 7.92
C ILE A 226 -23.49 14.65 7.78
N LYS A 227 -24.22 14.36 8.87
CA LYS A 227 -25.70 14.23 8.89
C LYS A 227 -26.32 15.22 9.89
N GLY A 228 -26.92 16.29 9.38
CA GLY A 228 -27.92 17.06 10.09
C GLY A 228 -28.11 18.47 9.55
N GLY A 229 -29.07 19.20 10.12
CA GLY A 229 -29.51 20.51 9.64
C GLY A 229 -28.41 21.57 9.75
N PHE A 230 -28.50 22.68 9.04
CA PHE A 230 -27.52 23.76 9.20
C PHE A 230 -27.98 24.72 10.29
N SER A 231 -27.08 25.03 11.24
CA SER A 231 -27.29 26.03 12.30
C SER A 231 -26.72 27.36 11.84
N THR A 232 -27.27 28.42 12.42
CA THR A 232 -26.96 29.79 12.04
C THR A 232 -25.53 30.18 12.48
N TYR A 233 -25.03 29.72 13.64
CA TYR A 233 -23.65 29.98 14.05
C TYR A 233 -23.07 28.86 14.94
N ILE A 234 -21.86 28.37 14.61
CA ILE A 234 -21.09 27.43 15.44
C ILE A 234 -19.74 28.05 15.76
N LYS A 235 -19.36 28.09 17.04
CA LYS A 235 -18.06 28.62 17.47
C LYS A 235 -16.91 27.75 16.94
N VAL A 236 -15.89 28.40 16.39
CA VAL A 236 -14.63 27.74 15.97
C VAL A 236 -13.95 27.11 17.18
N PRO A 237 -13.46 25.86 17.08
CA PRO A 237 -12.71 25.21 18.15
C PRO A 237 -11.51 26.02 18.68
N PRO A 238 -11.19 25.98 19.98
CA PRO A 238 -10.10 26.76 20.57
C PRO A 238 -8.73 26.58 19.88
N PHE A 239 -8.38 25.35 19.52
CA PHE A 239 -7.11 25.05 18.87
C PHE A 239 -6.99 25.62 17.43
N ILE A 240 -8.10 26.04 16.83
CA ILE A 240 -8.15 26.73 15.53
C ILE A 240 -8.28 28.25 15.75
N SER A 241 -9.09 28.69 16.72
CA SER A 241 -9.32 30.11 16.97
C SER A 241 -8.05 30.87 17.35
N VAL A 242 -7.17 30.24 18.15
CA VAL A 242 -5.86 30.82 18.55
C VAL A 242 -4.97 31.10 17.34
N LYS A 243 -5.08 30.31 16.27
CA LYS A 243 -4.27 30.50 15.05
C LYS A 243 -4.68 31.74 14.26
N ARG A 244 -5.84 32.34 14.58
CA ARG A 244 -6.44 33.48 13.85
C ARG A 244 -6.47 33.25 12.34
N ALA A 245 -6.61 32.00 11.90
CA ALA A 245 -6.52 31.58 10.50
C ALA A 245 -7.89 31.48 9.79
N VAL A 246 -8.97 31.56 10.55
CA VAL A 246 -10.36 31.38 10.11
C VAL A 246 -11.19 32.59 10.52
N ILE A 247 -12.05 33.08 9.63
CA ILE A 247 -13.06 34.09 9.90
C ILE A 247 -14.42 33.40 9.95
N ASN A 248 -15.11 33.57 11.06
CA ASN A 248 -16.39 32.93 11.35
C ASN A 248 -17.45 34.01 11.52
N VAL A 249 -18.24 34.28 10.47
CA VAL A 249 -19.26 35.33 10.49
C VAL A 249 -20.44 34.89 11.36
N ARG A 250 -20.84 35.72 12.31
CA ARG A 250 -21.95 35.46 13.24
C ARG A 250 -23.29 35.76 12.58
N ASN A 251 -23.82 34.82 11.81
CA ASN A 251 -25.16 34.93 11.22
C ASN A 251 -26.23 34.21 12.06
N ASN A 252 -27.47 34.71 12.01
CA ASN A 252 -28.66 34.14 12.66
C ASN A 252 -29.64 33.56 11.63
N ASP A 253 -29.14 33.17 10.46
CA ASP A 253 -29.91 32.66 9.33
C ASP A 253 -29.32 31.34 8.75
N LYS A 254 -30.00 30.79 7.74
CA LYS A 254 -29.59 29.56 7.04
C LYS A 254 -28.53 29.76 5.94
N PHE A 255 -27.94 30.96 5.85
CA PHE A 255 -27.09 31.40 4.74
C PHE A 255 -25.60 31.49 5.10
N CYS A 256 -25.13 30.76 6.13
CA CYS A 256 -23.73 30.78 6.57
C CYS A 256 -22.71 30.47 5.46
N LEU A 257 -23.08 29.66 4.45
CA LEU A 257 -22.24 29.46 3.26
C LEU A 257 -22.05 30.77 2.49
N LEU A 258 -23.15 31.49 2.21
CA LEU A 258 -23.10 32.74 1.46
C LEU A 258 -22.33 33.80 2.25
N TRP A 259 -22.58 33.93 3.55
CA TRP A 259 -21.81 34.83 4.42
C TRP A 259 -20.31 34.52 4.42
N SER A 260 -19.94 33.23 4.39
CA SER A 260 -18.53 32.82 4.29
C SER A 260 -17.90 33.14 2.93
N ILE A 261 -18.66 33.00 1.85
CA ILE A 261 -18.22 33.37 0.50
C ILE A 261 -18.04 34.89 0.43
N VAL A 262 -19.02 35.67 0.91
CA VAL A 262 -18.94 37.13 0.95
C VAL A 262 -17.75 37.58 1.79
N ALA A 263 -17.49 36.96 2.95
CA ALA A 263 -16.32 37.29 3.75
C ALA A 263 -14.99 37.08 3.01
N ALA A 264 -14.91 36.06 2.15
CA ALA A 264 -13.74 35.81 1.31
C ALA A 264 -13.62 36.77 0.12
N LEU A 265 -14.74 37.26 -0.40
CA LEU A 265 -14.80 38.22 -1.51
C LEU A 265 -14.55 39.66 -1.07
N TYR A 266 -15.11 40.05 0.08
CA TYR A 266 -15.05 41.39 0.68
C TYR A 266 -14.52 41.32 2.12
N PRO A 267 -13.20 41.06 2.33
CA PRO A 267 -12.67 40.84 3.66
C PRO A 267 -12.74 42.09 4.55
N ALA A 268 -13.37 41.98 5.73
CA ALA A 268 -13.38 43.05 6.72
C ALA A 268 -12.09 43.04 7.58
N HIS A 269 -11.50 44.22 7.80
CA HIS A 269 -10.27 44.36 8.60
C HIS A 269 -10.52 44.46 10.11
N LYS A 270 -11.65 45.06 10.52
CA LYS A 270 -12.06 45.20 11.93
C LYS A 270 -13.37 44.43 12.16
N ASN A 271 -13.51 43.78 13.32
CA ASN A 271 -14.71 43.04 13.72
C ASN A 271 -15.25 42.11 12.61
N ALA A 272 -14.34 41.36 11.97
CA ALA A 272 -14.64 40.53 10.79
C ALA A 272 -15.65 39.39 11.06
N ASP A 273 -16.04 39.17 12.30
CA ASP A 273 -17.07 38.23 12.70
C ASP A 273 -18.49 38.82 12.66
N ARG A 274 -18.67 40.12 12.39
CA ARG A 274 -19.99 40.78 12.35
C ARG A 274 -20.55 40.84 10.92
N VAL A 275 -21.83 40.48 10.77
CA VAL A 275 -22.56 40.50 9.49
C VAL A 275 -22.61 41.91 8.88
N ASN A 276 -22.85 42.95 9.69
CA ASN A 276 -22.99 44.34 9.23
C ASN A 276 -21.73 44.93 8.56
N ASN A 277 -20.59 44.23 8.63
CA ASN A 277 -19.36 44.65 7.98
C ASN A 277 -19.23 44.12 6.54
N TYR A 278 -20.22 43.38 6.06
CA TYR A 278 -20.23 42.76 4.75
C TYR A 278 -21.46 43.23 3.96
N PRO A 279 -21.34 43.42 2.63
CA PRO A 279 -22.51 43.66 1.79
C PRO A 279 -23.46 42.46 1.89
N HIS A 280 -24.76 42.72 1.69
CA HIS A 280 -25.73 41.63 1.74
C HIS A 280 -25.45 40.63 0.61
N PHE A 281 -25.49 39.33 0.88
CA PHE A 281 -25.06 38.33 -0.09
C PHE A 281 -25.89 38.35 -1.38
N ASP A 282 -27.17 38.75 -1.35
CA ASP A 282 -28.02 38.85 -2.55
C ASP A 282 -27.62 39.99 -3.49
N GLU A 283 -26.88 40.99 -3.01
CA GLU A 283 -26.40 42.10 -3.85
C GLU A 283 -25.14 41.71 -4.64
N VAL A 284 -24.38 40.73 -4.14
CA VAL A 284 -23.04 40.41 -4.65
C VAL A 284 -22.87 38.98 -5.15
N LEU A 285 -23.84 38.08 -4.86
CA LEU A 285 -23.83 36.69 -5.32
C LEU A 285 -25.12 36.35 -6.06
N ASN A 286 -24.98 35.66 -7.19
CA ASN A 286 -26.09 35.04 -7.88
C ASN A 286 -26.38 33.65 -7.28
N ARG A 287 -27.46 33.55 -6.51
CA ARG A 287 -27.90 32.28 -5.91
C ARG A 287 -28.87 31.46 -6.77
N GLY A 288 -29.40 32.03 -7.86
CA GLY A 288 -30.42 31.38 -8.70
C GLY A 288 -31.58 30.79 -7.89
N SER A 289 -32.17 29.70 -8.41
CA SER A 289 -33.26 28.96 -7.74
C SER A 289 -32.75 27.92 -6.72
N ILE A 290 -31.61 28.17 -6.06
CA ILE A 290 -31.06 27.25 -5.05
C ILE A 290 -31.80 27.42 -3.73
N GLN A 291 -32.28 26.31 -3.18
CA GLN A 291 -32.95 26.30 -1.89
C GLN A 291 -31.92 26.23 -0.74
N PHE A 292 -32.16 27.04 0.28
CA PHE A 292 -31.36 27.03 1.52
C PHE A 292 -32.17 26.42 2.66
N PRO A 293 -31.54 25.64 3.56
CA PRO A 293 -30.10 25.37 3.66
C PRO A 293 -29.52 24.58 2.49
N ILE A 294 -28.32 24.96 2.04
CA ILE A 294 -27.75 24.45 0.79
C ILE A 294 -27.36 22.96 0.89
N LYS A 295 -27.64 22.20 -0.17
CA LYS A 295 -27.14 20.83 -0.33
C LYS A 295 -25.71 20.84 -0.86
N LEU A 296 -24.86 19.90 -0.43
CA LEU A 296 -23.48 19.80 -0.93
C LEU A 296 -23.40 19.66 -2.45
N THR A 297 -24.39 19.01 -3.08
CA THR A 297 -24.50 18.89 -4.54
C THR A 297 -24.77 20.22 -5.23
N ASP A 298 -25.45 21.15 -4.56
CA ASP A 298 -25.77 22.47 -5.09
C ASP A 298 -24.60 23.47 -4.96
N ILE A 299 -23.54 23.14 -4.22
CA ILE A 299 -22.32 23.97 -4.16
C ILE A 299 -21.69 24.11 -5.55
N LYS A 300 -21.66 23.03 -6.34
CA LYS A 300 -21.20 23.06 -7.73
C LYS A 300 -22.05 23.99 -8.61
N LYS A 301 -23.32 24.23 -8.27
CA LYS A 301 -24.17 25.20 -8.97
C LYS A 301 -23.78 26.62 -8.58
N ILE A 302 -23.53 26.90 -7.30
CA ILE A 302 -23.02 28.20 -6.85
C ILE A 302 -21.67 28.55 -7.50
N GLU A 303 -20.75 27.58 -7.56
CA GLU A 303 -19.47 27.75 -8.26
C GLU A 303 -19.68 28.22 -9.69
N LYS A 304 -20.55 27.54 -10.44
CA LYS A 304 -20.87 27.89 -11.84
C LYS A 304 -21.53 29.26 -11.98
N LEU A 305 -22.53 29.57 -11.14
CA LEU A 305 -23.29 30.82 -11.21
C LEU A 305 -22.44 32.07 -10.91
N ASN A 306 -21.37 31.92 -10.13
CA ASN A 306 -20.55 33.05 -9.65
C ASN A 306 -19.10 33.02 -10.16
N ASP A 307 -18.77 32.07 -11.04
CA ASP A 307 -17.40 31.84 -11.52
C ASP A 307 -16.33 31.63 -10.42
N LEU A 308 -16.69 30.85 -9.39
CA LEU A 308 -15.85 30.56 -8.22
C LEU A 308 -15.36 29.11 -8.20
N SER A 309 -14.29 28.86 -7.44
CA SER A 309 -13.89 27.53 -6.95
C SER A 309 -13.99 27.47 -5.44
N ILE A 310 -14.73 26.51 -4.90
CA ILE A 310 -14.99 26.38 -3.46
C ILE A 310 -14.41 25.06 -2.97
N ASN A 311 -13.42 25.15 -2.07
CA ASN A 311 -12.85 23.99 -1.38
C ASN A 311 -13.39 23.95 0.04
N LEU A 312 -13.89 22.80 0.47
CA LEU A 312 -14.36 22.55 1.82
C LEU A 312 -13.35 21.69 2.58
N TYR A 313 -13.11 22.05 3.83
CA TYR A 313 -12.25 21.35 4.76
C TYR A 313 -13.04 20.99 6.02
N CYS A 314 -12.75 19.87 6.66
CA CYS A 314 -13.39 19.47 7.91
C CYS A 314 -12.36 19.16 8.99
N VAL A 315 -12.80 19.18 10.25
CA VAL A 315 -11.96 18.84 11.41
C VAL A 315 -12.25 17.40 11.84
N VAL A 316 -11.21 16.56 11.86
CA VAL A 316 -11.26 15.18 12.36
C VAL A 316 -10.13 14.98 13.35
N LYS A 317 -10.44 14.65 14.62
CA LYS A 317 -9.46 14.40 15.70
C LYS A 317 -8.38 15.50 15.79
N ARG A 318 -8.78 16.78 15.83
CA ARG A 318 -7.91 17.98 15.82
C ARG A 318 -7.07 18.22 14.53
N ASN A 319 -7.27 17.43 13.48
CA ASN A 319 -6.65 17.66 12.18
C ASN A 319 -7.66 18.22 11.17
N VAL A 320 -7.24 19.21 10.38
CA VAL A 320 -7.98 19.76 9.25
C VAL A 320 -7.65 18.94 8.01
N LEU A 321 -8.69 18.42 7.34
CA LEU A 321 -8.59 17.55 6.18
C LEU A 321 -9.47 18.07 5.03
N PRO A 322 -9.11 17.82 3.76
CA PRO A 322 -9.93 18.22 2.63
C PRO A 322 -11.17 17.33 2.60
N PHE A 323 -12.34 17.96 2.49
CA PHE A 323 -13.64 17.30 2.48
C PHE A 323 -14.24 17.27 1.07
N MET A 324 -14.16 18.40 0.37
CA MET A 324 -14.59 18.55 -1.02
C MET A 324 -13.65 19.57 -1.67
N VAL A 325 -13.19 19.30 -2.88
CA VAL A 325 -12.30 20.22 -3.61
C VAL A 325 -12.95 20.52 -4.95
N SER A 326 -12.87 21.77 -5.39
CA SER A 326 -13.38 22.20 -6.69
C SER A 326 -12.63 21.49 -7.83
N ASP A 327 -13.38 21.04 -8.83
CA ASP A 327 -12.83 20.49 -10.07
C ASP A 327 -12.47 21.60 -11.08
N ARG A 328 -12.71 22.88 -10.75
CA ARG A 328 -12.50 24.01 -11.66
C ARG A 328 -11.08 24.58 -11.53
N VAL A 329 -10.35 24.55 -12.64
CA VAL A 329 -8.94 24.98 -12.73
C VAL A 329 -8.82 26.48 -13.05
N ASN A 330 -9.79 27.05 -13.77
CA ASN A 330 -9.73 28.40 -14.36
C ASN A 330 -10.71 29.40 -13.72
N SER A 331 -11.17 29.18 -12.50
CA SER A 331 -12.06 30.14 -11.83
C SER A 331 -11.30 31.41 -11.45
N ARG A 332 -11.96 32.58 -11.50
CA ARG A 332 -11.38 33.86 -11.08
C ARG A 332 -10.81 33.86 -9.66
N LYS A 333 -11.44 33.12 -8.73
CA LYS A 333 -11.03 33.11 -7.32
C LYS A 333 -11.35 31.77 -6.63
N THR A 334 -10.38 31.25 -5.91
CA THR A 334 -10.53 30.04 -5.08
C THR A 334 -10.79 30.42 -3.63
N ILE A 335 -11.89 29.90 -3.08
CA ILE A 335 -12.34 30.14 -1.71
C ILE A 335 -12.23 28.84 -0.92
N ASN A 336 -11.50 28.88 0.19
CA ASN A 336 -11.33 27.74 1.09
C ASN A 336 -12.22 27.95 2.32
N LEU A 337 -13.12 27.01 2.60
CA LEU A 337 -14.07 27.07 3.70
C LEU A 337 -13.84 25.90 4.67
N LEU A 338 -13.95 26.19 5.96
CA LEU A 338 -13.94 25.21 7.04
C LEU A 338 -15.38 24.87 7.40
N VAL A 339 -15.70 23.58 7.44
CA VAL A 339 -16.99 23.05 7.88
C VAL A 339 -16.89 22.67 9.35
N LEU A 340 -17.61 23.39 10.19
CA LEU A 340 -17.73 23.18 11.62
C LEU A 340 -18.94 22.30 11.93
N SER A 341 -18.80 21.44 12.94
CA SER A 341 -19.86 20.53 13.41
C SER A 341 -20.21 20.84 14.86
N SER A 342 -21.50 20.86 15.19
CA SER A 342 -21.99 21.11 16.55
C SER A 342 -21.54 20.04 17.55
N LYS A 343 -21.26 18.81 17.08
CA LYS A 343 -20.79 17.71 17.92
C LYS A 343 -19.33 17.85 18.37
N TYR A 344 -18.58 18.81 17.82
CA TYR A 344 -17.17 18.97 18.16
C TYR A 344 -16.95 19.51 19.58
N ASN A 345 -17.92 20.26 20.14
CA ASN A 345 -17.78 20.94 21.42
C ASN A 345 -18.28 20.14 22.65
N ASP A 346 -18.96 19.02 22.46
CA ASP A 346 -19.43 18.16 23.56
C ASP A 346 -18.45 17.02 23.79
N THR A 347 -17.47 17.23 24.66
CA THR A 347 -16.68 16.12 25.22
C THR A 347 -17.29 15.50 26.47
N ASP A 348 -18.35 16.06 27.09
CA ASP A 348 -18.79 15.55 28.41
C ASP A 348 -20.30 15.56 28.71
N ARG A 349 -21.20 15.81 27.75
CA ARG A 349 -22.64 15.70 28.01
C ARG A 349 -23.37 14.98 26.88
N VAL A 350 -23.95 13.83 27.21
CA VAL A 350 -24.93 13.13 26.38
C VAL A 350 -26.20 13.98 26.33
N SER A 351 -26.24 14.97 25.44
CA SER A 351 -27.48 15.61 25.06
C SER A 351 -28.15 14.76 23.99
N ASN A 352 -29.34 14.23 24.29
CA ASN A 352 -30.17 13.42 23.41
C ASN A 352 -30.80 14.21 22.24
N SER A 353 -30.08 15.20 21.68
CA SER A 353 -30.52 15.88 20.46
C SER A 353 -30.02 15.10 19.23
N SER A 354 -30.94 14.54 18.46
CA SER A 354 -30.69 13.67 17.32
C SER A 354 -30.20 14.41 16.05
N ASN A 355 -30.02 15.74 16.11
CA ASN A 355 -29.68 16.57 14.94
C ASN A 355 -28.28 17.20 15.07
N VAL A 356 -27.35 16.83 14.19
CA VAL A 356 -26.00 17.43 14.13
C VAL A 356 -26.03 18.67 13.27
N PHE A 357 -25.66 19.83 13.81
CA PHE A 357 -25.62 21.04 13.00
C PHE A 357 -24.27 21.34 12.37
N TYR A 358 -24.31 21.97 11.18
CA TYR A 358 -23.11 22.39 10.46
C TYR A 358 -23.10 23.88 10.14
N HIS A 359 -21.90 24.44 10.06
CA HIS A 359 -21.65 25.84 9.78
C HIS A 359 -20.39 26.00 8.93
N PHE A 360 -20.41 26.94 7.99
CA PHE A 360 -19.25 27.26 7.15
C PHE A 360 -18.54 28.48 7.72
N ALA A 361 -17.21 28.44 7.69
CA ALA A 361 -16.35 29.56 8.06
C ALA A 361 -15.26 29.73 7.00
N TRP A 362 -14.81 30.95 6.76
CA TRP A 362 -13.80 31.21 5.74
C TRP A 362 -12.37 30.96 6.28
N ILE A 363 -11.58 30.15 5.57
CA ILE A 363 -10.15 29.96 5.83
C ILE A 363 -9.38 31.07 5.13
N LYS A 364 -9.02 32.12 5.88
CA LYS A 364 -8.24 33.24 5.33
C LYS A 364 -6.75 32.94 5.18
N ASN A 365 -6.20 32.02 5.98
CA ASN A 365 -4.77 31.68 5.93
C ASN A 365 -4.53 30.18 6.13
N MET A 366 -4.33 29.47 5.02
CA MET A 366 -4.11 28.02 5.02
C MET A 366 -2.81 27.63 5.72
N SER A 367 -1.73 28.39 5.51
CA SER A 367 -0.42 28.15 6.14
C SER A 367 -0.50 28.21 7.66
N ALA A 368 -1.13 29.24 8.21
CA ALA A 368 -1.32 29.38 9.65
C ALA A 368 -2.21 28.27 10.22
N LEU A 369 -3.21 27.81 9.46
CA LEU A 369 -4.10 26.73 9.89
C LEU A 369 -3.38 25.37 9.99
N LEU A 370 -2.57 25.01 8.98
CA LEU A 370 -2.05 23.66 8.81
C LEU A 370 -0.61 23.44 9.28
N SER A 371 0.22 24.48 9.42
CA SER A 371 1.66 24.30 9.70
C SER A 371 1.93 23.49 10.98
N SER A 372 1.11 23.69 12.01
CA SER A 372 1.23 22.99 13.30
C SER A 372 0.84 21.50 13.23
N GLN A 373 0.17 21.04 12.17
CA GLN A 373 -0.16 19.62 11.99
C GLN A 373 1.04 18.80 11.49
N LEU A 374 2.08 19.45 10.95
CA LEU A 374 3.23 18.78 10.36
C LEU A 374 4.49 18.83 11.24
N SER A 375 4.71 19.94 11.95
CA SER A 375 5.90 20.08 12.79
C SER A 375 5.73 21.17 13.83
N HIS A 376 6.43 21.05 14.95
CA HIS A 376 6.56 22.11 15.97
C HIS A 376 7.51 23.26 15.56
N ARG A 377 8.19 23.15 14.41
CA ARG A 377 9.11 24.18 13.89
C ARG A 377 8.33 25.36 13.30
N GLY A 378 8.73 26.59 13.65
CA GLY A 378 8.02 27.83 13.35
C GLY A 378 8.14 28.40 11.92
N HIS A 379 8.72 27.66 10.97
CA HIS A 379 8.89 28.16 9.60
C HIS A 379 7.57 28.13 8.81
N LYS A 380 7.31 29.18 8.02
CA LYS A 380 6.14 29.28 7.15
C LYS A 380 6.19 28.20 6.06
N LYS A 381 5.14 27.39 5.97
CA LYS A 381 4.96 26.38 4.90
C LYS A 381 3.87 26.82 3.93
N PHE A 382 4.07 26.55 2.64
CA PHE A 382 3.09 26.86 1.59
C PHE A 382 2.35 25.58 1.21
N PHE A 383 1.02 25.59 1.24
CA PHE A 383 0.20 24.40 1.03
C PHE A 383 -0.57 24.49 -0.27
N CYS A 384 -0.62 23.38 -1.01
CA CYS A 384 -1.55 23.26 -2.13
C CYS A 384 -2.98 23.10 -1.60
N ASN A 385 -3.91 23.90 -2.11
CA ASN A 385 -5.33 23.89 -1.72
C ASN A 385 -6.10 22.64 -2.20
N ILE A 386 -5.44 21.71 -2.91
CA ILE A 386 -6.07 20.52 -3.50
C ILE A 386 -5.51 19.26 -2.85
N CYS A 387 -4.21 19.02 -2.99
CA CYS A 387 -3.57 17.80 -2.49
C CYS A 387 -3.00 17.94 -1.07
N LEU A 388 -3.00 19.16 -0.50
CA LEU A 388 -2.38 19.51 0.78
C LEU A 388 -0.88 19.17 0.92
N ASN A 389 -0.18 18.90 -0.18
CA ASN A 389 1.29 18.88 -0.17
C ASN A 389 1.84 20.25 0.24
N HIS A 390 2.97 20.24 0.93
CA HIS A 390 3.63 21.43 1.44
C HIS A 390 4.93 21.72 0.69
N PHE A 391 5.25 22.99 0.54
CA PHE A 391 6.39 23.50 -0.21
C PHE A 391 7.12 24.56 0.62
N SER A 392 8.41 24.73 0.34
CA SER A 392 9.28 25.70 1.02
C SER A 392 9.05 27.14 0.57
N SER A 393 8.50 27.37 -0.63
CA SER A 393 8.22 28.71 -1.17
C SER A 393 6.96 28.75 -2.04
N ASN A 394 6.40 29.95 -2.23
CA ASN A 394 5.21 30.15 -3.07
C ASN A 394 5.48 29.82 -4.54
N SER A 395 6.68 30.12 -5.05
CA SER A 395 7.06 29.83 -6.44
C SER A 395 7.03 28.32 -6.75
N VAL A 396 7.48 27.48 -5.81
CA VAL A 396 7.43 26.01 -5.97
C VAL A 396 5.97 25.52 -5.92
N LEU A 397 5.16 26.12 -5.05
CA LEU A 397 3.72 25.83 -4.99
C LEU A 397 3.00 26.20 -6.31
N GLU A 398 3.29 27.34 -6.92
CA GLU A 398 2.69 27.75 -8.20
C GLU A 398 3.03 26.76 -9.32
N LYS A 399 4.31 26.35 -9.41
CA LYS A 399 4.77 25.30 -10.34
C LYS A 399 4.01 24.00 -10.13
N HIS A 400 3.78 23.60 -8.87
CA HIS A 400 2.98 22.42 -8.55
C HIS A 400 1.50 22.59 -8.93
N THR A 401 0.90 23.73 -8.58
CA THR A 401 -0.55 24.00 -8.74
C THR A 401 -0.99 23.87 -10.19
N SER A 402 -0.17 24.38 -11.13
CA SER A 402 -0.43 24.25 -12.58
C SER A 402 -0.62 22.80 -13.07
N LYS A 403 0.00 21.84 -12.38
CA LYS A 403 0.00 20.41 -12.73
C LYS A 403 -0.77 19.54 -11.73
N CYS A 404 -1.19 20.09 -10.60
CA CYS A 404 -1.79 19.35 -9.48
C CYS A 404 -3.07 18.60 -9.87
N HIS A 405 -3.90 19.20 -10.74
CA HIS A 405 -5.12 18.58 -11.26
C HIS A 405 -4.85 17.40 -12.23
N GLN A 406 -3.63 17.27 -12.75
CA GLN A 406 -3.23 16.21 -13.67
C GLN A 406 -2.74 14.97 -12.89
N VAL A 407 -3.59 14.46 -12.00
CA VAL A 407 -3.29 13.30 -11.14
C VAL A 407 -2.83 12.12 -12.03
N ASN A 408 -1.68 11.53 -11.71
CA ASN A 408 -1.07 10.37 -12.38
C ASN A 408 -0.55 10.59 -13.83
N LYS A 409 -0.40 11.82 -14.31
CA LYS A 409 0.41 12.08 -15.51
C LYS A 409 1.80 12.56 -15.09
N CYS A 410 2.81 11.70 -15.26
CA CYS A 410 4.21 12.11 -15.11
C CYS A 410 4.49 13.26 -16.08
N SER A 411 5.07 14.36 -15.61
CA SER A 411 5.52 15.40 -16.53
C SER A 411 6.69 14.87 -17.33
N ILE A 412 6.51 14.71 -18.64
CA ILE A 412 7.61 14.43 -19.56
C ILE A 412 8.50 15.67 -19.58
N ARG A 413 9.72 15.53 -19.05
CA ARG A 413 10.80 16.52 -19.26
C ARG A 413 11.70 15.96 -20.33
N LEU A 414 11.75 16.65 -21.46
CA LEU A 414 12.78 16.40 -22.46
C LEU A 414 14.09 17.06 -21.98
N PRO A 415 15.26 16.49 -22.31
CA PRO A 415 16.53 17.16 -22.09
C PRO A 415 16.56 18.49 -22.85
N ASN A 416 17.05 19.54 -22.21
CA ASN A 416 17.34 20.80 -22.90
C ASN A 416 18.60 20.63 -23.80
N ASP A 417 18.94 21.62 -24.62
CA ASP A 417 20.13 21.55 -25.50
C ASP A 417 21.42 21.24 -24.72
N ASP A 418 21.58 21.76 -23.50
CA ASP A 418 22.72 21.46 -22.61
C ASP A 418 22.73 20.01 -22.08
N GLN A 419 21.58 19.33 -22.12
CA GLN A 419 21.39 17.95 -21.70
C GLN A 419 21.18 17.00 -22.89
N LYS A 420 21.38 17.51 -24.13
CA LYS A 420 21.25 16.73 -25.37
C LYS A 420 22.22 15.55 -25.40
N TYR A 421 23.38 15.70 -24.76
CA TYR A 421 24.40 14.66 -24.69
C TYR A 421 24.40 14.00 -23.32
N LEU A 422 24.25 12.67 -23.31
CA LEU A 422 24.46 11.86 -22.11
C LEU A 422 25.96 11.71 -21.87
N GLN A 423 26.41 12.07 -20.68
CA GLN A 423 27.78 11.89 -20.23
C GLN A 423 27.78 11.22 -18.86
N PHE A 424 28.80 10.42 -18.59
CA PHE A 424 28.98 9.80 -17.28
C PHE A 424 29.42 10.87 -16.27
N THR A 425 28.69 10.99 -15.16
CA THR A 425 28.96 12.02 -14.14
C THR A 425 29.43 11.44 -12.81
N HIS A 426 29.08 10.18 -12.52
CA HIS A 426 29.37 9.53 -11.24
C HIS A 426 30.64 8.69 -11.32
N TYR A 427 31.78 9.36 -11.52
CA TYR A 427 33.10 8.74 -11.64
C TYR A 427 33.44 7.77 -10.50
N SER A 428 32.99 8.02 -9.28
CA SER A 428 33.14 7.10 -8.13
C SER A 428 32.60 5.69 -8.37
N TYR A 429 31.64 5.49 -9.28
CA TYR A 429 31.13 4.16 -9.60
C TYR A 429 31.99 3.39 -10.61
N MET A 430 33.03 4.02 -11.16
CA MET A 430 34.06 3.30 -11.93
C MET A 430 35.02 2.54 -11.02
N GLU A 431 35.10 2.93 -9.76
CA GLU A 431 35.96 2.27 -8.79
C GLU A 431 35.37 0.90 -8.41
N LYS A 432 36.22 -0.12 -8.50
CA LYS A 432 35.86 -1.47 -8.07
C LYS A 432 35.79 -1.47 -6.54
N VAL A 433 34.67 -1.95 -6.00
CA VAL A 433 34.53 -2.07 -4.54
C VAL A 433 35.65 -2.96 -3.95
N PRO A 434 36.24 -2.59 -2.80
CA PRO A 434 37.31 -3.37 -2.18
C PRO A 434 36.88 -4.79 -1.79
N PHE A 435 35.68 -4.90 -1.20
CA PHE A 435 35.15 -6.16 -0.69
C PHE A 435 33.76 -6.46 -1.27
N THR A 436 33.51 -7.72 -1.59
CA THR A 436 32.19 -8.21 -2.04
C THR A 436 31.93 -9.59 -1.45
N ILE A 437 30.71 -9.84 -0.99
CA ILE A 437 30.30 -11.14 -0.46
C ILE A 437 29.38 -11.80 -1.47
N TYR A 438 29.67 -13.03 -1.87
CA TYR A 438 28.77 -13.90 -2.63
C TYR A 438 28.26 -14.97 -1.70
N ALA A 439 26.95 -15.08 -1.52
CA ALA A 439 26.35 -15.96 -0.53
C ALA A 439 25.19 -16.78 -1.11
N ASP A 440 24.95 -17.93 -0.50
CA ASP A 440 23.87 -18.84 -0.85
C ASP A 440 23.36 -19.58 0.40
N LEU A 441 22.08 -19.93 0.43
CA LEU A 441 21.43 -20.65 1.53
C LEU A 441 20.74 -21.90 1.03
N GLU A 442 20.82 -22.96 1.82
CA GLU A 442 20.07 -24.19 1.59
C GLU A 442 19.08 -24.43 2.72
N SER A 443 17.95 -25.05 2.39
CA SER A 443 16.84 -25.26 3.33
C SER A 443 16.39 -26.72 3.37
N ILE A 444 16.08 -27.18 4.58
CA ILE A 444 15.31 -28.40 4.83
C ILE A 444 13.86 -28.12 4.46
N LEU A 445 13.22 -29.05 3.77
CA LEU A 445 11.83 -28.98 3.35
C LEU A 445 10.97 -29.84 4.28
N GLU A 446 10.66 -29.29 5.46
CA GLU A 446 9.80 -29.95 6.44
C GLU A 446 8.39 -30.13 5.85
N LYS A 447 7.98 -31.38 5.65
CA LYS A 447 6.62 -31.71 5.19
C LYS A 447 5.60 -31.22 6.21
N CYS A 448 4.60 -30.48 5.75
CA CYS A 448 3.56 -29.92 6.62
C CYS A 448 2.36 -30.87 6.79
N ASP A 449 2.56 -32.19 6.74
CA ASP A 449 1.50 -33.20 6.74
C ASP A 449 0.59 -33.12 7.97
N ASN A 450 1.13 -32.71 9.11
CA ASN A 450 0.43 -32.55 10.40
C ASN A 450 -0.01 -31.10 10.69
N LEU A 451 0.35 -30.14 9.82
CA LEU A 451 -0.02 -28.73 9.90
C LEU A 451 -1.01 -28.37 8.79
N ASN A 452 -1.94 -29.28 8.49
CA ASN A 452 -3.16 -28.93 7.80
C ASN A 452 -4.07 -28.20 8.81
N PRO A 453 -4.11 -26.85 8.85
CA PRO A 453 -5.31 -26.22 9.39
C PRO A 453 -6.45 -26.81 8.57
N GLN A 454 -7.52 -27.31 9.22
CA GLN A 454 -8.63 -27.98 8.55
C GLN A 454 -9.43 -27.06 7.58
N ASP A 455 -8.84 -25.94 7.16
CA ASP A 455 -9.54 -24.73 6.82
C ASP A 455 -8.82 -23.75 5.90
N ASN A 456 -7.90 -24.16 5.03
CA ASN A 456 -7.52 -23.31 3.91
C ASN A 456 -7.56 -24.10 2.60
N ASN A 457 -8.07 -23.46 1.53
CA ASN A 457 -8.00 -23.98 0.14
C ASN A 457 -6.54 -24.12 -0.37
N THR A 458 -5.55 -23.74 0.45
CA THR A 458 -4.12 -23.87 0.21
C THR A 458 -3.57 -24.84 1.24
N ALA A 459 -3.19 -26.04 0.79
CA ALA A 459 -2.40 -26.94 1.61
C ALA A 459 -0.99 -26.34 1.75
N LEU A 460 -0.52 -26.16 2.98
CA LEU A 460 0.90 -25.92 3.22
C LEU A 460 1.62 -27.20 2.79
N TYR A 461 2.39 -27.11 1.71
CA TYR A 461 3.10 -28.26 1.17
C TYR A 461 4.35 -28.54 2.00
N GLN A 462 5.26 -27.55 2.06
CA GLN A 462 6.53 -27.65 2.75
C GLN A 462 6.85 -26.34 3.46
N LYS A 463 7.44 -26.45 4.65
CA LYS A 463 8.06 -25.34 5.37
C LYS A 463 9.56 -25.40 5.10
N HIS A 464 10.08 -24.32 4.54
CA HIS A 464 11.50 -24.19 4.25
C HIS A 464 12.21 -23.66 5.50
N THR A 465 13.07 -24.46 6.11
CA THR A 465 13.88 -24.07 7.26
C THR A 465 15.35 -24.01 6.80
N PRO A 466 16.04 -22.87 6.87
CA PRO A 466 17.43 -22.78 6.46
C PRO A 466 18.29 -23.67 7.34
N PHE A 467 19.14 -24.50 6.71
CA PHE A 467 20.02 -25.43 7.42
C PHE A 467 21.49 -25.25 7.09
N SER A 468 21.80 -24.63 5.95
CA SER A 468 23.17 -24.33 5.57
C SER A 468 23.26 -22.95 4.95
N VAL A 469 24.37 -22.29 5.25
CA VAL A 469 24.78 -21.04 4.63
C VAL A 469 26.23 -21.18 4.20
N ALA A 470 26.53 -20.69 3.00
CA ALA A 470 27.89 -20.55 2.53
C ALA A 470 28.07 -19.16 1.93
N PHE A 471 29.23 -18.56 2.17
CA PHE A 471 29.58 -17.33 1.49
C PHE A 471 31.08 -17.22 1.23
N TYR A 472 31.40 -16.52 0.14
CA TYR A 472 32.75 -16.17 -0.26
C TYR A 472 32.92 -14.66 -0.19
N LEU A 473 33.78 -14.21 0.72
CA LEU A 473 34.22 -12.83 0.78
C LEU A 473 35.40 -12.65 -0.17
N LYS A 474 35.21 -11.86 -1.22
CA LYS A 474 36.21 -11.51 -2.22
C LYS A 474 36.79 -10.13 -1.94
N CYS A 475 38.11 -10.07 -1.81
CA CYS A 475 38.88 -8.83 -1.86
C CYS A 475 39.35 -8.58 -3.30
N SER A 476 39.24 -7.34 -3.78
CA SER A 476 39.53 -6.99 -5.17
C SER A 476 41.00 -6.68 -5.46
N TYR A 477 41.80 -6.45 -4.41
CA TYR A 477 43.19 -5.99 -4.52
C TYR A 477 44.22 -6.90 -3.82
N ASP A 478 43.78 -7.79 -2.94
CA ASP A 478 44.65 -8.74 -2.22
C ASP A 478 43.90 -10.07 -2.03
N GLU A 479 44.34 -11.11 -2.74
CA GLU A 479 43.70 -12.43 -2.68
C GLU A 479 43.79 -13.06 -1.28
N SER A 480 44.83 -12.74 -0.50
CA SER A 480 45.04 -13.32 0.84
C SER A 480 43.95 -12.90 1.84
N LEU A 481 43.27 -11.78 1.57
CA LEU A 481 42.15 -11.30 2.37
C LEU A 481 40.81 -11.94 1.98
N SER A 482 40.79 -12.70 0.87
CA SER A 482 39.60 -13.42 0.42
C SER A 482 39.43 -14.72 1.19
N LYS A 483 38.19 -15.05 1.57
CA LYS A 483 37.90 -16.19 2.46
C LYS A 483 36.55 -16.80 2.16
N PHE A 484 36.53 -18.13 2.11
CA PHE A 484 35.32 -18.94 2.02
C PHE A 484 34.92 -19.44 3.41
N LEU A 485 33.65 -19.29 3.76
CA LEU A 485 33.10 -19.67 5.04
C LEU A 485 31.77 -20.38 4.80
N SER A 486 31.55 -21.50 5.48
CA SER A 486 30.30 -22.27 5.40
C SER A 486 29.93 -22.81 6.76
N TYR A 487 28.63 -22.89 7.03
CA TYR A 487 28.09 -23.46 8.25
C TYR A 487 26.84 -24.28 7.97
N ARG A 488 26.64 -25.33 8.76
CA ARG A 488 25.50 -26.24 8.70
C ARG A 488 24.96 -26.42 10.11
N GLY A 489 23.71 -26.06 10.34
CA GLY A 489 23.08 -26.12 11.66
C GLY A 489 21.80 -25.27 11.76
N ALA A 490 21.02 -25.50 12.81
CA ALA A 490 19.78 -24.78 13.10
C ALA A 490 19.98 -23.28 13.37
N ASP A 491 21.16 -22.91 13.80
CA ASP A 491 21.60 -21.54 14.07
C ASP A 491 22.40 -20.93 12.90
N CYS A 492 22.27 -21.47 11.67
CA CYS A 492 23.01 -20.97 10.51
C CYS A 492 22.74 -19.49 10.18
N ILE A 493 21.51 -19.01 10.38
CA ILE A 493 21.16 -17.60 10.19
C ILE A 493 21.81 -16.72 11.28
N PRO A 494 21.66 -17.00 12.59
CA PRO A 494 22.41 -16.30 13.64
C PRO A 494 23.92 -16.27 13.39
N TRP A 495 24.49 -17.41 13.00
CA TRP A 495 25.90 -17.52 12.65
C TRP A 495 26.26 -16.59 11.48
N PHE A 496 25.49 -16.61 10.39
CA PHE A 496 25.72 -15.75 9.23
C PHE A 496 25.69 -14.26 9.60
N ILE A 497 24.70 -13.85 10.40
CA ILE A 497 24.56 -12.46 10.85
C ILE A 497 25.73 -12.05 11.76
N LYS A 498 26.19 -12.95 12.63
CA LYS A 498 27.41 -12.72 13.43
C LYS A 498 28.64 -12.55 12.53
N GLN A 499 28.83 -13.42 11.54
CA GLN A 499 29.95 -13.29 10.60
C GLN A 499 29.91 -11.96 9.83
N LEU A 500 28.74 -11.48 9.42
CA LEU A 500 28.60 -10.16 8.81
C LEU A 500 29.02 -9.04 9.77
N ARG A 501 28.68 -9.15 11.05
CA ARG A 501 29.13 -8.17 12.07
C ARG A 501 30.65 -8.18 12.22
N ASP A 502 31.26 -9.35 12.36
CA ASP A 502 32.71 -9.50 12.51
C ASP A 502 33.45 -8.98 11.27
N ILE A 503 32.91 -9.21 10.06
CA ILE A 503 33.44 -8.66 8.81
C ILE A 503 33.33 -7.13 8.79
N ALA A 504 32.23 -6.55 9.26
CA ALA A 504 32.09 -5.09 9.33
C ALA A 504 33.11 -4.46 10.27
N ASP A 505 33.28 -5.03 11.47
CA ASP A 505 34.24 -4.50 12.44
C ASP A 505 35.68 -4.63 11.91
N TRP A 506 36.03 -5.77 11.30
CA TRP A 506 37.34 -6.00 10.69
C TRP A 506 37.61 -5.08 9.48
N THR A 507 36.66 -4.96 8.55
CA THR A 507 36.82 -4.08 7.38
C THR A 507 36.84 -2.61 7.77
N ASN A 508 36.14 -2.22 8.84
CA ASN A 508 36.20 -0.86 9.38
C ASN A 508 37.61 -0.51 9.86
N VAL A 509 38.37 -1.45 10.44
CA VAL A 509 39.78 -1.21 10.79
C VAL A 509 40.61 -0.97 9.53
N ILE A 510 40.42 -1.79 8.49
CA ILE A 510 41.16 -1.65 7.22
C ILE A 510 40.89 -0.29 6.56
N VAL A 511 39.62 0.07 6.40
CA VAL A 511 39.21 1.31 5.69
C VAL A 511 39.63 2.58 6.45
N ASN A 512 39.70 2.52 7.78
CA ASN A 512 40.14 3.67 8.58
C ASN A 512 41.67 3.72 8.79
N THR A 513 42.41 2.71 8.33
CA THR A 513 43.88 2.71 8.40
C THR A 513 44.44 3.55 7.25
N ILE A 514 45.16 4.62 7.58
CA ILE A 514 45.77 5.49 6.58
C ILE A 514 47.00 4.79 5.99
N VAL A 515 46.94 4.42 4.73
CA VAL A 515 48.09 3.88 3.98
C VAL A 515 48.72 5.02 3.16
N PRO A 516 50.01 5.33 3.34
CA PRO A 516 50.68 6.34 2.52
C PRO A 516 50.83 5.83 1.08
N MET A 517 50.79 6.76 0.13
CA MET A 517 51.08 6.45 -1.28
C MET A 517 52.48 5.84 -1.42
N GLU A 518 52.60 4.80 -2.23
CA GLU A 518 53.88 4.19 -2.57
C GLU A 518 54.78 5.20 -3.31
N VAL A 519 56.09 5.03 -3.16
CA VAL A 519 57.06 5.84 -3.90
C VAL A 519 56.94 5.49 -5.39
N LEU A 520 56.64 6.51 -6.22
CA LEU A 520 56.50 6.31 -7.66
C LEU A 520 57.81 5.83 -8.28
N SER A 521 57.73 4.83 -9.15
CA SER A 521 58.85 4.42 -10.00
C SER A 521 59.21 5.53 -11.00
N PRO A 522 60.44 5.54 -11.55
CA PRO A 522 60.84 6.52 -12.57
C PRO A 522 59.88 6.58 -13.77
N SER A 523 59.36 5.43 -14.19
CA SER A 523 58.38 5.34 -15.27
C SER A 523 57.04 6.01 -14.94
N GLN A 524 56.57 5.88 -13.68
CA GLN A 524 55.32 6.49 -13.23
C GLN A 524 55.48 7.99 -13.04
N ILE A 525 56.64 8.46 -12.60
CA ILE A 525 56.97 9.89 -12.54
C ILE A 525 56.92 10.49 -13.95
N GLN A 526 57.59 9.85 -14.91
CA GLN A 526 57.58 10.31 -16.30
C GLN A 526 56.15 10.31 -16.89
N ASN A 527 55.35 9.29 -16.60
CA ASN A 527 53.94 9.24 -17.01
C ASN A 527 53.14 10.40 -16.38
N PHE A 528 53.30 10.63 -15.08
CA PHE A 528 52.64 11.74 -14.39
C PHE A 528 53.02 13.10 -15.00
N ASP A 529 54.31 13.33 -15.25
CA ASP A 529 54.82 14.59 -15.78
C ASP A 529 54.31 14.86 -17.20
N ASN A 530 54.33 13.84 -18.07
CA ASN A 530 53.91 13.94 -19.47
C ASN A 530 52.39 13.84 -19.68
N ALA A 531 51.60 13.52 -18.65
CA ALA A 531 50.17 13.34 -18.82
C ALA A 531 49.44 14.65 -19.17
N VAL A 532 48.74 14.61 -20.30
CA VAL A 532 47.92 15.70 -20.82
C VAL A 532 46.46 15.66 -20.36
N SER A 533 45.99 14.51 -19.84
CA SER A 533 44.60 14.30 -19.45
C SER A 533 44.45 13.58 -18.12
N CYS A 534 43.41 13.91 -17.38
CA CYS A 534 43.03 13.27 -16.13
C CYS A 534 42.56 11.83 -16.35
N HIS A 535 43.10 10.88 -15.60
CA HIS A 535 42.74 9.47 -15.76
C HIS A 535 41.30 9.15 -15.30
N ILE A 536 40.70 9.97 -14.43
CA ILE A 536 39.34 9.80 -13.89
C ILE A 536 38.29 10.29 -14.88
N CYS A 537 38.32 11.59 -15.21
CA CYS A 537 37.30 12.21 -16.07
C CYS A 537 37.65 12.24 -17.57
N LYS A 538 38.88 11.80 -17.92
CA LYS A 538 39.43 11.78 -19.29
C LYS A 538 39.53 13.16 -19.97
N LYS A 539 39.35 14.26 -19.24
CA LYS A 539 39.48 15.63 -19.75
C LYS A 539 40.93 16.14 -19.66
N PRO A 540 41.35 17.06 -20.55
CA PRO A 540 42.69 17.63 -20.49
C PRO A 540 42.92 18.45 -19.22
N PHE A 541 44.18 18.59 -18.83
CA PHE A 541 44.60 19.56 -17.81
C PHE A 541 44.69 20.95 -18.44
N THR A 542 44.05 21.95 -17.83
CA THR A 542 44.21 23.36 -18.24
C THR A 542 45.26 24.05 -17.36
N GLU A 543 45.83 25.17 -17.84
CA GLU A 543 46.92 25.89 -17.15
C GLU A 543 46.60 26.28 -15.70
N ASN A 544 45.32 26.50 -15.39
CA ASN A 544 44.87 26.91 -14.06
C ASN A 544 44.53 25.73 -13.11
N GLN A 545 44.72 24.48 -13.56
CA GLN A 545 44.34 23.28 -12.79
C GLN A 545 45.56 22.58 -12.19
N ILE A 546 45.49 22.29 -10.90
CA ILE A 546 46.52 21.52 -10.20
C ILE A 546 46.38 20.04 -10.56
N LYS A 547 47.44 19.49 -11.16
CA LYS A 547 47.61 18.06 -11.44
C LYS A 547 48.09 17.37 -10.17
N VAL A 548 47.32 16.39 -9.68
CA VAL A 548 47.61 15.64 -8.44
C VAL A 548 47.79 14.15 -8.73
N ARG A 549 48.51 13.46 -7.83
CA ARG A 549 48.75 12.02 -7.90
C ARG A 549 47.65 11.28 -7.17
N ASP A 550 46.81 10.59 -7.92
CA ASP A 550 45.78 9.70 -7.35
C ASP A 550 46.40 8.34 -7.02
N HIS A 551 45.97 7.78 -5.90
CA HIS A 551 46.43 6.49 -5.42
C HIS A 551 45.29 5.74 -4.76
N PHE A 552 45.44 4.42 -4.64
CA PHE A 552 44.48 3.60 -3.92
C PHE A 552 44.74 3.67 -2.42
N HIS A 553 43.77 4.11 -1.62
CA HIS A 553 44.00 4.34 -0.19
C HIS A 553 44.17 3.06 0.64
N LEU A 554 43.85 1.89 0.11
CA LEU A 554 43.97 0.62 0.84
C LEU A 554 45.33 -0.08 0.68
N ASN A 555 46.09 0.22 -0.38
CA ASN A 555 47.42 -0.37 -0.59
C ASN A 555 48.49 0.65 -1.03
N GLY A 556 48.15 1.93 -1.18
CA GLY A 556 49.07 2.99 -1.56
C GLY A 556 49.43 3.03 -3.06
N ALA A 557 48.93 2.10 -3.88
CA ALA A 557 49.35 1.98 -5.28
C ALA A 557 48.91 3.19 -6.11
N TYR A 558 49.85 3.75 -6.88
CA TYR A 558 49.59 4.87 -7.78
C TYR A 558 48.66 4.47 -8.94
N ARG A 559 47.57 5.22 -9.12
CA ARG A 559 46.56 4.97 -10.16
C ARG A 559 46.75 5.83 -11.39
N GLY A 560 47.11 7.10 -11.19
CA GLY A 560 47.33 8.00 -12.29
C GLY A 560 47.26 9.49 -11.93
N PRO A 561 47.50 10.35 -12.94
CA PRO A 561 47.36 11.79 -12.79
C PRO A 561 45.87 12.16 -12.79
N ALA A 562 45.45 12.98 -11.85
CA ALA A 562 44.06 13.42 -11.71
C ALA A 562 43.97 14.95 -11.51
N HIS A 563 42.82 15.52 -11.82
CA HIS A 563 42.48 16.87 -11.34
C HIS A 563 42.31 16.81 -9.83
N GLN A 564 42.76 17.83 -9.09
CA GLN A 564 42.53 17.91 -7.65
C GLN A 564 41.06 17.70 -7.27
N ALA A 565 40.13 18.32 -8.00
CA ALA A 565 38.69 18.14 -7.77
C ALA A 565 38.19 16.74 -8.11
N CYS A 566 38.74 16.07 -9.12
CA CYS A 566 38.37 14.69 -9.43
C CYS A 566 38.85 13.75 -8.33
N ASN A 567 40.10 13.89 -7.88
CA ASN A 567 40.71 13.11 -6.81
C ASN A 567 39.90 13.19 -5.51
N LEU A 568 39.53 14.41 -5.07
CA LEU A 568 38.74 14.59 -3.85
C LEU A 568 37.33 13.98 -3.90
N ASN A 569 36.78 13.78 -5.11
CA ASN A 569 35.46 13.19 -5.31
C ASN A 569 35.52 11.69 -5.62
N TYR A 570 36.72 11.15 -5.87
CA TYR A 570 36.94 9.74 -6.19
C TYR A 570 37.27 8.98 -4.91
N ASN A 571 36.23 8.81 -4.08
CA ASN A 571 36.34 8.24 -2.75
C ASN A 571 35.98 6.75 -2.75
N ASP A 572 36.76 5.98 -2.00
CA ASP A 572 36.52 4.56 -1.79
C ASP A 572 35.11 4.32 -1.21
N SER A 573 34.42 3.34 -1.78
CA SER A 573 33.11 2.93 -1.29
C SER A 573 33.22 2.11 -0.01
N HIS A 574 32.59 2.59 1.06
CA HIS A 574 32.44 1.83 2.32
C HIS A 574 31.25 0.85 2.29
N VAL A 575 30.63 0.69 1.11
CA VAL A 575 29.56 -0.27 0.86
C VAL A 575 30.18 -1.61 0.52
N ILE A 576 29.80 -2.66 1.26
CA ILE A 576 30.11 -4.06 0.91
C ILE A 576 28.86 -4.67 0.27
N PRO A 577 28.88 -4.96 -1.04
CA PRO A 577 27.78 -5.66 -1.68
C PRO A 577 27.71 -7.10 -1.19
N VAL A 578 26.51 -7.55 -0.81
CA VAL A 578 26.20 -8.94 -0.50
C VAL A 578 25.29 -9.46 -1.60
N VAL A 579 25.82 -10.34 -2.42
CA VAL A 579 25.21 -10.81 -3.65
C VAL A 579 24.66 -12.21 -3.42
N PHE A 580 23.35 -12.35 -3.62
CA PHE A 580 22.65 -13.62 -3.74
C PHE A 580 22.05 -13.71 -5.15
N HIS A 581 21.76 -14.92 -5.61
CA HIS A 581 21.06 -15.12 -6.88
C HIS A 581 19.60 -15.46 -6.62
N ASN A 582 18.67 -14.59 -7.04
CA ASN A 582 17.25 -14.65 -6.69
C ASN A 582 16.95 -14.31 -5.21
N LEU A 583 17.75 -13.40 -4.64
CA LEU A 583 17.62 -12.90 -3.26
C LEU A 583 16.17 -12.51 -2.90
N SER A 584 15.56 -11.69 -3.76
CA SER A 584 14.24 -11.10 -3.51
C SER A 584 13.12 -12.13 -3.56
N GLY A 585 13.38 -13.30 -4.15
CA GLY A 585 12.42 -14.38 -4.33
C GLY A 585 12.49 -15.45 -3.26
N TYR A 586 13.62 -15.61 -2.57
CA TYR A 586 13.87 -16.74 -1.68
C TYR A 586 14.66 -16.35 -0.42
N ASP A 587 15.98 -16.18 -0.54
CA ASP A 587 16.92 -16.12 0.60
C ASP A 587 16.63 -15.00 1.59
N SER A 588 16.21 -13.84 1.09
CA SER A 588 15.98 -12.66 1.94
C SER A 588 14.92 -12.92 3.01
N HIS A 589 13.95 -13.80 2.76
CA HIS A 589 12.89 -14.12 3.71
C HIS A 589 13.41 -14.83 4.96
N PHE A 590 14.53 -15.56 4.88
CA PHE A 590 15.09 -16.28 6.01
C PHE A 590 15.80 -15.38 7.02
N PHE A 591 16.55 -14.39 6.55
CA PHE A 591 17.47 -13.65 7.42
C PHE A 591 17.14 -12.17 7.62
N ILE A 592 16.27 -11.55 6.82
CA ILE A 592 16.06 -10.08 6.87
C ILE A 592 15.58 -9.59 8.25
N ARG A 593 14.73 -10.38 8.93
CA ARG A 593 14.24 -10.05 10.27
C ARG A 593 15.40 -10.04 11.27
N GLU A 594 16.24 -11.07 11.23
CA GLU A 594 17.36 -11.21 12.14
C GLU A 594 18.46 -10.20 11.86
N LEU A 595 18.76 -9.92 10.59
CA LEU A 595 19.64 -8.83 10.17
C LEU A 595 19.20 -7.47 10.74
N ALA A 596 17.88 -7.22 10.80
CA ALA A 596 17.34 -5.98 11.33
C ALA A 596 17.47 -5.90 12.85
N THR A 597 17.31 -7.01 13.58
CA THR A 597 17.27 -7.04 15.05
C THR A 597 18.61 -7.31 15.73
N ALA A 598 19.46 -8.18 15.16
CA ALA A 598 20.68 -8.66 15.81
C ALA A 598 21.87 -7.71 15.65
N ILE A 599 22.01 -7.05 14.50
CA ILE A 599 23.04 -6.03 14.29
C ILE A 599 22.43 -4.65 14.59
N PRO A 600 22.93 -3.86 15.54
CA PRO A 600 22.46 -2.50 15.76
C PRO A 600 22.72 -1.61 14.53
N GLY A 601 21.76 -0.74 14.20
CA GLY A 601 21.87 0.26 13.13
C GLY A 601 20.70 0.25 12.15
N GLU A 602 20.60 1.31 11.35
CA GLU A 602 19.48 1.54 10.43
C GLU A 602 19.46 0.50 9.30
N ILE A 603 18.26 0.07 8.90
CA ILE A 603 18.05 -0.66 7.65
C ILE A 603 17.26 0.22 6.68
N LYS A 604 17.80 0.43 5.47
CA LYS A 604 17.12 1.14 4.39
C LYS A 604 16.64 0.13 3.35
N LEU A 605 15.34 0.17 3.06
CA LEU A 605 14.69 -0.75 2.13
C LEU A 605 14.31 -0.01 0.85
N LEU A 606 14.52 -0.65 -0.30
CA LEU A 606 13.89 -0.26 -1.57
C LEU A 606 12.79 -1.29 -1.90
N PRO A 607 11.56 -1.14 -1.38
CA PRO A 607 10.50 -2.11 -1.57
C PRO A 607 9.92 -2.05 -2.99
N LEU A 608 9.67 -3.23 -3.59
CA LEU A 608 8.81 -3.34 -4.77
C LEU A 608 7.35 -3.48 -4.36
N ASN A 609 7.09 -4.33 -3.36
CA ASN A 609 5.81 -4.48 -2.71
C ASN A 609 6.03 -4.83 -1.21
N LYS A 610 4.99 -5.28 -0.51
CA LYS A 610 5.08 -5.60 0.93
C LYS A 610 5.93 -6.84 1.25
N GLU A 611 6.20 -7.70 0.27
CA GLU A 611 6.89 -8.98 0.44
C GLU A 611 8.26 -8.99 -0.25
N LYS A 612 8.39 -8.31 -1.39
CA LYS A 612 9.61 -8.29 -2.23
C LYS A 612 10.33 -6.94 -2.15
N TYR A 613 11.61 -6.99 -1.82
CA TYR A 613 12.52 -5.84 -1.81
C TYR A 613 13.47 -5.89 -3.00
N ILE A 614 13.66 -4.77 -3.70
CA ILE A 614 14.61 -4.65 -4.82
C ILE A 614 16.04 -4.78 -4.32
N SER A 615 16.35 -4.08 -3.24
CA SER A 615 17.59 -4.16 -2.49
C SER A 615 17.35 -3.61 -1.10
N PHE A 616 18.18 -4.01 -0.14
CA PHE A 616 18.18 -3.41 1.18
C PHE A 616 19.61 -3.20 1.67
N SER A 617 19.78 -2.17 2.48
CA SER A 617 21.08 -1.78 3.02
C SER A 617 21.04 -1.77 4.54
N LYS A 618 21.99 -2.44 5.17
CA LYS A 618 22.18 -2.45 6.62
C LYS A 618 23.39 -1.57 6.97
N TYR A 619 23.14 -0.51 7.72
CA TYR A 619 24.18 0.33 8.31
C TYR A 619 24.57 -0.27 9.65
N VAL A 620 25.86 -0.55 9.84
CA VAL A 620 26.35 -1.15 11.08
C VAL A 620 26.74 -0.03 12.03
N LYS A 621 26.08 0.04 13.19
CA LYS A 621 26.37 1.06 14.21
C LYS A 621 27.84 0.98 14.65
N ASP A 622 28.43 2.14 14.90
CA ASP A 622 29.82 2.31 15.37
C ASP A 622 30.89 1.92 14.34
N THR A 623 30.49 1.75 13.07
CA THR A 623 31.41 1.55 11.93
C THR A 623 31.02 2.48 10.77
N SER A 624 31.94 2.68 9.83
CA SER A 624 31.65 3.37 8.55
C SER A 624 31.09 2.42 7.47
N ILE A 625 30.97 1.12 7.79
CA ILE A 625 30.62 0.06 6.86
C ILE A 625 29.10 -0.09 6.74
N ASN A 626 28.65 -0.32 5.51
CA ASN A 626 27.27 -0.69 5.24
C ASN A 626 27.20 -1.88 4.27
N PHE A 627 26.36 -2.86 4.60
CA PHE A 627 26.08 -3.98 3.71
C PHE A 627 24.95 -3.62 2.77
N ARG A 628 25.14 -3.80 1.48
CA ARG A 628 24.09 -3.65 0.48
C ARG A 628 23.76 -4.99 -0.13
N PHE A 629 22.58 -5.51 0.16
CA PHE A 629 22.11 -6.79 -0.36
C PHE A 629 21.50 -6.59 -1.75
N ILE A 630 22.01 -7.35 -2.71
CA ILE A 630 21.69 -7.22 -4.14
C ILE A 630 21.29 -8.58 -4.69
N ASP A 631 20.25 -8.57 -5.51
CA ASP A 631 19.82 -9.73 -6.29
C ASP A 631 20.49 -9.75 -7.67
N SER A 632 21.41 -10.71 -7.88
CA SER A 632 22.09 -10.85 -9.17
C SER A 632 21.19 -11.29 -10.30
N PHE A 633 20.07 -11.97 -10.03
CA PHE A 633 19.13 -12.43 -11.07
C PHE A 633 18.48 -11.26 -11.82
N ARG A 634 18.46 -10.06 -11.21
CA ARG A 634 17.92 -8.85 -11.84
C ARG A 634 18.76 -8.29 -12.99
N PHE A 635 20.04 -8.62 -13.04
CA PHE A 635 20.95 -8.18 -14.12
C PHE A 635 21.65 -9.35 -14.82
N LEU A 636 21.53 -10.58 -14.28
CA LEU A 636 21.91 -11.84 -14.90
C LEU A 636 20.69 -12.78 -14.88
N SER A 637 19.73 -12.53 -15.77
CA SER A 637 18.40 -13.17 -15.75
C SER A 637 18.38 -14.61 -16.32
N THR A 638 19.33 -15.43 -15.88
CA THR A 638 19.46 -16.85 -16.22
C THR A 638 19.97 -17.63 -15.01
N SER A 639 19.71 -18.94 -14.94
CA SER A 639 20.18 -19.78 -13.84
C SER A 639 21.71 -19.76 -13.69
N ILE A 640 22.21 -19.98 -12.46
CA ILE A 640 23.64 -20.14 -12.17
C ILE A 640 24.27 -21.25 -13.03
N ASP A 641 23.56 -22.37 -13.24
CA ASP A 641 24.01 -23.45 -14.12
C ASP A 641 24.32 -22.96 -15.54
N LYS A 642 23.43 -22.13 -16.10
CA LYS A 642 23.64 -21.55 -17.43
C LYS A 642 24.80 -20.55 -17.42
N LEU A 643 24.90 -19.70 -16.39
CA LEU A 643 25.99 -18.74 -16.25
C LEU A 643 27.36 -19.45 -16.13
N SER A 644 27.43 -20.51 -15.33
CA SER A 644 28.62 -21.35 -15.16
C SER A 644 29.03 -22.06 -16.46
N SER A 645 28.06 -22.42 -17.32
CA SER A 645 28.34 -23.05 -18.62
C SER A 645 29.10 -22.15 -19.59
N TYR A 646 29.01 -20.82 -19.44
CA TYR A 646 29.75 -19.86 -20.27
C TYR A 646 31.22 -19.71 -19.84
N LEU A 647 31.59 -20.20 -18.66
CA LEU A 647 32.95 -20.18 -18.16
C LEU A 647 33.67 -21.48 -18.53
N GLU A 648 34.87 -21.35 -19.10
CA GLU A 648 35.80 -22.47 -19.27
C GLU A 648 36.26 -23.01 -17.91
N ASN A 649 36.70 -24.27 -17.86
CA ASN A 649 37.01 -24.96 -16.60
C ASN A 649 38.25 -24.42 -15.87
N ASP A 650 39.18 -23.85 -16.60
CA ASP A 650 40.36 -23.13 -16.10
C ASP A 650 39.96 -21.84 -15.35
N LYS A 651 38.88 -21.18 -15.76
CA LYS A 651 38.36 -19.94 -15.14
C LYS A 651 37.62 -20.19 -13.83
N LYS A 652 37.33 -21.44 -13.47
CA LYS A 652 36.59 -21.84 -12.26
C LYS A 652 37.53 -22.11 -11.09
N THR A 653 38.44 -21.17 -10.87
CA THR A 653 39.55 -21.25 -9.92
C THR A 653 39.07 -21.45 -8.48
N LEU A 654 37.99 -20.76 -8.08
CA LEU A 654 37.42 -20.88 -6.73
C LEU A 654 36.87 -22.28 -6.46
N THR A 655 36.07 -22.83 -7.39
CA THR A 655 35.57 -24.20 -7.28
C THR A 655 36.72 -25.20 -7.25
N ARG A 656 37.77 -24.97 -8.05
CA ARG A 656 38.97 -25.82 -8.06
C ARG A 656 39.71 -25.79 -6.71
N LEU A 657 39.87 -24.61 -6.11
CA LEU A 657 40.57 -24.42 -4.84
C LEU A 657 39.92 -25.21 -3.70
N HIS A 658 38.60 -25.36 -3.75
CA HIS A 658 37.82 -26.08 -2.74
C HIS A 658 37.52 -27.55 -3.13
N THR A 659 38.26 -28.11 -4.10
CA THR A 659 38.14 -29.52 -4.50
C THR A 659 39.45 -30.26 -4.29
N SER A 660 39.35 -31.50 -3.81
CA SER A 660 40.50 -32.35 -3.50
C SER A 660 41.10 -32.99 -4.75
N ASN A 661 40.27 -33.26 -5.77
CA ASN A 661 40.71 -33.93 -6.99
C ASN A 661 39.86 -33.58 -8.23
N ALA A 662 40.30 -34.04 -9.41
CA ALA A 662 39.64 -33.74 -10.68
C ALA A 662 38.23 -34.34 -10.81
N ASN A 663 37.96 -35.47 -10.14
CA ASN A 663 36.64 -36.10 -10.17
C ASN A 663 35.64 -35.30 -9.33
N GLU A 664 36.03 -34.88 -8.13
CA GLU A 664 35.23 -34.03 -7.25
C GLU A 664 34.91 -32.69 -7.93
N PHE A 665 35.89 -32.07 -8.57
CA PHE A 665 35.63 -30.88 -9.38
C PHE A 665 34.62 -31.14 -10.51
N ARG A 666 34.79 -32.24 -11.27
CA ARG A 666 33.82 -32.60 -12.33
C ARG A 666 32.42 -32.84 -11.77
N LEU A 667 32.29 -33.33 -10.54
CA LEU A 667 31.00 -33.53 -9.87
C LEU A 667 30.38 -32.21 -9.43
N LEU A 668 31.13 -31.33 -8.74
CA LEU A 668 30.65 -30.00 -8.32
C LEU A 668 30.32 -29.08 -9.50
N MET A 669 30.92 -29.35 -10.66
CA MET A 669 30.65 -28.62 -11.89
C MET A 669 29.34 -28.99 -12.59
N ARG A 670 28.71 -30.10 -12.19
CA ARG A 670 27.40 -30.49 -12.71
C ARG A 670 26.31 -29.77 -11.92
N LYS A 671 25.15 -29.57 -12.55
CA LYS A 671 23.94 -29.23 -11.81
C LYS A 671 23.63 -30.36 -10.82
N GLY A 672 24.04 -30.18 -9.56
CA GLY A 672 23.69 -31.07 -8.47
C GLY A 672 22.21 -30.88 -8.15
N VAL A 673 21.43 -31.95 -8.23
CA VAL A 673 20.11 -31.96 -7.61
C VAL A 673 20.37 -32.23 -6.13
N LEU A 674 20.38 -31.18 -5.30
CA LEU A 674 20.24 -31.40 -3.87
C LEU A 674 18.91 -32.16 -3.70
N PRO A 675 18.88 -33.33 -3.05
CA PRO A 675 17.70 -34.17 -2.98
C PRO A 675 16.71 -33.58 -1.96
N TYR A 676 16.12 -32.43 -2.30
CA TYR A 676 15.26 -31.66 -1.43
C TYR A 676 14.08 -32.48 -0.87
N ASP A 677 13.57 -33.44 -1.65
CA ASP A 677 12.50 -34.36 -1.23
C ASP A 677 12.90 -35.32 -0.10
N TYR A 678 14.20 -35.52 0.09
CA TYR A 678 14.80 -36.38 1.12
C TYR A 678 15.44 -35.58 2.27
N LEU A 679 15.56 -34.25 2.14
CA LEU A 679 16.03 -33.35 3.18
C LEU A 679 14.82 -32.71 3.87
N ASP A 680 14.06 -33.51 4.62
CA ASP A 680 12.84 -33.08 5.32
C ASP A 680 12.99 -33.00 6.85
N SER A 681 14.16 -33.35 7.39
CA SER A 681 14.47 -33.35 8.82
C SER A 681 15.92 -32.92 9.12
N TRP A 682 16.23 -32.70 10.41
CA TRP A 682 17.59 -32.40 10.90
C TRP A 682 18.45 -33.65 11.15
N GLU A 683 17.82 -34.82 11.28
CA GLU A 683 18.47 -36.15 11.27
C GLU A 683 18.83 -36.53 9.82
#